data_AF-Q7RZ46-F1
#
_entry.id   AF-Q7RZ46-F1
#
_cell.length_a   1.000
_cell.length_b   1.000
_cell.length_c   1.000
_cell.angle_alpha   90.00
_cell.angle_beta   90.00
_cell.angle_gamma   90.00
#
_symmetry.space_group_name_H-M   'P 1'
#
loop_
_entity.id
_entity.type
_entity.pdbx_description
1 polymer ?
#
loop_
_entity_poly.entity_id
_entity_poly.type
_entity_poly.pdbx_seq_one_letter_code
_entity_poly.pdbx_strand_id
1 'polypeptide(L)'
;MPPSSIPQPGQGKPPLRRGSISGPSGPQAQFRASIGASAIPRPQTALRGSRPGSFRASISAQPSFASNPSGDSHIPLSIANLSRSSSRQGRTPTGPSPPPANDETAASSTNPTRDSSKENIAPPDAAEYEAQRRRIEELKAEVGTLTYQISNYEQEKELGRLQMENEMRDIRRQAEQDFKAKQAADAEKSKALRHAESLQAELDALRAEKETQKRELNAKTRETQEEARLLREQVEELKAAKEEAARLAEREITELKAKVTVLERTAQETEEENRTLKDTLEKVNAQLAERDDTIGKLDAEVLRLKAHTGDAETVSVIRRELSDQVNHIRMLESKNREQITELKHLRQVYKAVEVVEEEKRTLQRKLEAAQTLETELAEERRQRLRLEDERRSWTAYLESNSEGPVEFDSPEAVARALVEERFRSASLTERLGALQPEIADRDNIIKSLEDEKARLLEQIEKLRASSGPSANDKARARLDRQRALAVKEVEYLRAQLKTFDMEDVTMQPEQLDEQKAKRIQELEDLVDKYKEEVNTLHADLTSLESASTSPVQPVLAGTKRPRDDHDGAESEQLGQLARKNRKLQSEFSDLQTAHRILQKEHEVTTSQLAAAKEQLKTRILSLRDNPTSEYEKIKTDTLKALKLENAELLAHLERQPTLFATVPATQIAALKREISAAQAETASAQKRADRLKQVWAAKSAEFKEAVFSTLGWTVTFIPGGKMRVESVYYPSKTEEHENSIVFDGEKGTMKVGGGPRSEFANRIADNIRFWVREKGEVPCFLAALTLEFYEEMHGAKQLQAAAGGGESGSGSGTPMEGVTGTASA
;
A
#
# COMPACT_ATOMS: atom_id res chain seq x y z
N MET A 1 -39.91 -30.25 -79.38
CA MET A 1 -40.37 -30.69 -78.04
C MET A 1 -39.61 -29.89 -76.98
N PRO A 2 -40.22 -29.58 -75.81
CA PRO A 2 -40.69 -28.21 -75.62
C PRO A 2 -39.94 -27.41 -74.50
N PRO A 3 -40.50 -26.43 -73.76
CA PRO A 3 -40.04 -25.02 -73.79
C PRO A 3 -39.52 -24.55 -72.40
N SER A 4 -39.41 -23.27 -71.96
CA SER A 4 -40.05 -22.00 -72.36
C SER A 4 -39.44 -20.72 -71.73
N SER A 5 -39.71 -19.57 -72.35
CA SER A 5 -39.97 -18.23 -71.74
C SER A 5 -38.84 -17.25 -71.37
N ILE A 6 -39.19 -15.98 -71.62
CA ILE A 6 -38.57 -14.65 -71.42
C ILE A 6 -39.52 -13.88 -70.44
N PRO A 7 -39.17 -12.83 -69.64
CA PRO A 7 -38.25 -11.71 -69.93
C PRO A 7 -37.34 -11.16 -68.79
N GLN A 8 -36.60 -10.10 -69.14
CA GLN A 8 -35.92 -9.06 -68.32
C GLN A 8 -36.94 -8.09 -67.62
N PRO A 9 -36.58 -7.06 -66.80
CA PRO A 9 -35.29 -6.30 -66.73
C PRO A 9 -34.76 -5.93 -65.31
N GLY A 10 -33.63 -5.19 -65.24
CA GLY A 10 -33.18 -4.48 -64.01
C GLY A 10 -31.72 -4.00 -64.01
N GLN A 11 -31.47 -2.68 -64.04
CA GLN A 11 -30.15 -2.02 -63.96
C GLN A 11 -29.74 -1.82 -62.45
N GLY A 12 -28.50 -1.52 -62.03
CA GLY A 12 -27.22 -1.23 -62.71
C GLY A 12 -26.04 -1.11 -61.69
N LYS A 13 -24.81 -0.81 -62.16
CA LYS A 13 -23.53 -0.68 -61.38
C LYS A 13 -22.98 0.77 -61.41
N PRO A 14 -21.77 1.13 -60.88
CA PRO A 14 -20.95 0.65 -59.74
C PRO A 14 -20.80 1.79 -58.65
N PRO A 15 -19.70 2.56 -58.39
CA PRO A 15 -18.26 2.25 -58.18
C PRO A 15 -17.53 2.91 -56.96
N LEU A 16 -16.37 2.32 -56.57
CA LEU A 16 -15.11 2.94 -56.08
C LEU A 16 -15.07 3.86 -54.83
N ARG A 17 -14.33 3.44 -53.78
CA ARG A 17 -12.91 3.85 -53.56
C ARG A 17 -12.13 3.04 -52.50
N ARG A 18 -10.81 3.30 -52.47
CA ARG A 18 -9.74 2.79 -51.57
C ARG A 18 -10.10 2.88 -50.08
N GLY A 19 -9.52 2.09 -49.16
CA GLY A 19 -8.40 1.14 -49.27
C GLY A 19 -7.25 1.49 -48.31
N SER A 20 -7.03 0.66 -47.30
CA SER A 20 -6.05 0.85 -46.21
C SER A 20 -4.74 0.08 -46.47
N ILE A 21 -3.60 0.64 -46.03
CA ILE A 21 -2.27 0.03 -46.15
C ILE A 21 -1.52 0.11 -44.82
N SER A 22 -0.84 -0.99 -44.51
CA SER A 22 -0.05 -1.36 -43.32
C SER A 22 0.88 -0.31 -42.67
N GLY A 23 0.96 -0.37 -41.33
CA GLY A 23 2.03 0.17 -40.48
C GLY A 23 2.13 -0.68 -39.18
N PRO A 24 3.32 -0.84 -38.56
CA PRO A 24 3.75 -2.18 -38.11
C PRO A 24 3.47 -2.56 -36.64
N SER A 25 3.72 -3.84 -36.35
CA SER A 25 3.48 -4.54 -35.07
C SER A 25 4.48 -4.20 -33.95
N GLY A 26 3.96 -4.03 -32.73
CA GLY A 26 4.70 -4.11 -31.46
C GLY A 26 4.27 -5.34 -30.61
N PRO A 27 5.09 -5.81 -29.66
CA PRO A 27 4.87 -7.08 -28.96
C PRO A 27 3.80 -7.02 -27.87
N GLN A 28 3.14 -8.16 -27.62
CA GLN A 28 2.18 -8.33 -26.52
C GLN A 28 2.90 -8.46 -25.17
N ALA A 29 2.56 -7.59 -24.21
CA ALA A 29 2.89 -7.80 -22.80
C ALA A 29 1.75 -8.58 -22.12
N GLN A 30 2.08 -9.73 -21.51
CA GLN A 30 1.11 -10.56 -20.80
C GLN A 30 0.86 -10.00 -19.39
N PHE A 31 -0.40 -9.76 -19.03
CA PHE A 31 -0.77 -9.47 -17.65
C PHE A 31 -0.60 -10.72 -16.77
N ARG A 32 0.35 -10.68 -15.84
CA ARG A 32 0.35 -11.54 -14.64
C ARG A 32 0.05 -10.67 -13.42
N ALA A 33 -1.00 -11.00 -12.70
CA ALA A 33 -1.24 -10.48 -11.37
C ALA A 33 -0.39 -11.26 -10.36
N SER A 34 0.27 -10.56 -9.43
CA SER A 34 0.95 -11.17 -8.29
C SER A 34 0.74 -10.31 -7.04
N ILE A 35 -0.11 -10.78 -6.14
CA ILE A 35 -0.20 -10.27 -4.78
C ILE A 35 1.03 -10.76 -4.02
N GLY A 36 1.74 -9.87 -3.33
CA GLY A 36 2.93 -10.25 -2.55
C GLY A 36 3.41 -9.10 -1.68
N ALA A 37 3.21 -9.22 -0.36
CA ALA A 37 3.79 -8.31 0.60
C ALA A 37 5.23 -8.74 0.94
N SER A 38 6.14 -7.78 1.02
CA SER A 38 7.45 -7.98 1.68
C SER A 38 7.92 -6.68 2.32
N ALA A 39 8.41 -6.77 3.55
CA ALA A 39 9.10 -5.69 4.23
C ALA A 39 10.61 -5.89 4.02
N ILE A 40 11.34 -4.81 3.76
CA ILE A 40 12.81 -4.80 3.58
C ILE A 40 13.39 -3.66 4.44
N PRO A 41 14.56 -3.82 5.09
CA PRO A 41 14.95 -3.00 6.23
C PRO A 41 15.78 -1.76 5.88
N ARG A 42 16.04 -0.93 6.90
CA ARG A 42 16.92 0.26 6.84
C ARG A 42 18.40 -0.15 6.72
N PRO A 43 19.21 0.54 5.90
CA PRO A 43 20.65 0.59 6.11
C PRO A 43 20.99 1.52 7.28
N GLN A 44 22.01 1.20 8.08
CA GLN A 44 22.67 2.15 8.98
C GLN A 44 24.07 2.49 8.46
N THR A 45 24.44 3.76 8.58
CA THR A 45 25.74 4.31 8.19
C THR A 45 26.74 4.24 9.35
N ALA A 46 27.98 3.83 9.07
CA ALA A 46 29.05 3.78 10.07
C ALA A 46 30.39 4.24 9.48
N LEU A 47 30.64 5.55 9.51
CA LEU A 47 31.92 6.17 9.11
C LEU A 47 32.70 6.68 10.34
N ARG A 48 33.64 5.88 10.86
CA ARG A 48 34.84 6.40 11.55
C ARG A 48 35.95 5.35 11.58
N GLY A 49 37.20 5.78 11.41
CA GLY A 49 38.32 4.87 11.18
C GLY A 49 39.43 4.90 12.24
N SER A 50 40.21 3.82 12.23
CA SER A 50 41.66 3.75 12.44
C SER A 50 42.33 4.56 13.57
N ARG A 51 42.87 3.84 14.57
CA ARG A 51 44.31 3.46 14.55
C ARG A 51 44.67 2.39 15.61
N PRO A 52 45.79 1.65 15.46
CA PRO A 52 46.16 0.52 16.32
C PRO A 52 47.25 0.87 17.36
N GLY A 53 47.44 0.00 18.37
CA GLY A 53 48.56 0.01 19.31
C GLY A 53 48.68 -1.32 20.06
N SER A 54 49.91 -1.79 20.34
CA SER A 54 50.19 -3.10 20.96
C SER A 54 51.32 -2.99 21.99
N PHE A 55 51.14 -3.58 23.18
CA PHE A 55 52.10 -4.01 24.22
C PHE A 55 51.22 -4.58 25.37
N ARG A 56 51.32 -5.79 25.95
CA ARG A 56 52.35 -6.85 26.18
C ARG A 56 53.10 -6.70 27.53
N ALA A 57 53.14 -7.81 28.28
CA ALA A 57 53.86 -8.08 29.55
C ALA A 57 53.16 -7.58 30.85
N SER A 58 53.34 -8.17 32.06
CA SER A 58 54.22 -9.29 32.47
C SER A 58 53.90 -9.93 33.86
N ILE A 59 54.12 -11.27 33.95
CA ILE A 59 54.89 -12.03 34.99
C ILE A 59 54.25 -12.53 36.32
N SER A 60 54.45 -13.84 36.55
CA SER A 60 54.47 -14.65 37.81
C SER A 60 53.14 -14.89 38.57
N ALA A 61 52.93 -16.01 39.28
CA ALA A 61 53.88 -17.08 39.70
C ALA A 61 53.48 -18.52 39.25
N GLN A 62 54.20 -19.54 39.77
CA GLN A 62 54.26 -20.95 39.33
C GLN A 62 54.19 -21.92 40.56
N PRO A 63 54.31 -23.26 40.45
CA PRO A 63 53.59 -24.22 39.58
C PRO A 63 53.20 -25.56 40.33
N SER A 64 52.89 -26.61 39.54
CA SER A 64 53.21 -28.06 39.75
C SER A 64 52.14 -29.08 40.21
N PHE A 65 51.90 -30.05 39.30
CA PHE A 65 51.56 -31.49 39.41
C PHE A 65 50.58 -32.00 40.50
N ALA A 66 49.47 -32.72 40.25
CA ALA A 66 48.96 -33.64 39.19
C ALA A 66 49.12 -35.16 39.48
N SER A 67 48.00 -35.89 39.57
CA SER A 67 47.85 -37.33 39.28
C SER A 67 46.37 -37.74 39.13
N ASN A 68 46.13 -38.83 38.39
CA ASN A 68 44.85 -39.52 38.08
C ASN A 68 45.11 -41.04 38.37
N PRO A 69 44.23 -42.06 38.10
CA PRO A 69 42.86 -42.08 37.57
C PRO A 69 41.90 -43.11 38.27
N SER A 70 40.73 -43.37 37.64
CA SER A 70 39.88 -44.59 37.75
C SER A 70 39.07 -44.83 39.05
N GLY A 71 37.97 -45.60 39.06
CA GLY A 71 37.19 -46.17 37.93
C GLY A 71 36.16 -47.24 38.36
N ASP A 72 34.91 -47.08 37.88
CA ASP A 72 33.80 -48.04 37.67
C ASP A 72 33.43 -49.20 38.66
N SER A 73 32.18 -49.08 39.16
CA SER A 73 31.04 -50.02 38.91
C SER A 73 30.62 -51.18 39.87
N HIS A 74 29.29 -51.46 39.79
CA HIS A 74 28.51 -52.65 40.19
C HIS A 74 27.93 -52.87 41.63
N ILE A 75 26.60 -52.62 41.76
CA ILE A 75 25.45 -53.45 42.28
C ILE A 75 25.71 -54.85 42.93
N PRO A 76 24.77 -55.48 43.72
CA PRO A 76 23.34 -55.15 44.03
C PRO A 76 22.75 -55.50 45.46
N LEU A 77 21.42 -55.28 45.63
CA LEU A 77 20.40 -56.08 46.39
C LEU A 77 20.39 -56.25 47.94
N SER A 78 19.47 -55.52 48.60
CA SER A 78 18.35 -55.97 49.48
C SER A 78 18.48 -56.99 50.66
N ILE A 79 17.71 -56.72 51.75
CA ILE A 79 16.95 -57.62 52.68
C ILE A 79 17.16 -57.38 54.21
N ALA A 80 16.05 -56.98 54.87
CA ALA A 80 15.53 -57.25 56.23
C ALA A 80 16.34 -57.15 57.57
N ASN A 81 15.65 -56.52 58.54
CA ASN A 81 15.46 -56.89 59.97
C ASN A 81 16.57 -56.78 61.07
N LEU A 82 16.30 -55.82 61.98
CA LEU A 82 16.26 -55.96 63.46
C LEU A 82 17.49 -56.47 64.28
N SER A 83 18.12 -55.57 65.05
CA SER A 83 17.87 -55.35 66.51
C SER A 83 19.06 -55.26 67.51
N ARG A 84 18.93 -54.26 68.41
CA ARG A 84 19.34 -54.18 69.85
C ARG A 84 20.80 -53.89 70.32
N SER A 85 20.83 -53.17 71.46
CA SER A 85 21.87 -53.07 72.53
C SER A 85 23.12 -52.18 72.28
N SER A 86 23.84 -51.62 73.29
CA SER A 86 23.47 -51.12 74.65
C SER A 86 24.66 -50.43 75.39
N SER A 87 24.41 -49.40 76.23
CA SER A 87 25.29 -48.88 77.32
C SER A 87 26.58 -48.11 76.89
N ARG A 88 27.34 -47.34 77.72
CA ARG A 88 27.31 -46.95 79.18
C ARG A 88 28.22 -45.71 79.48
N GLN A 89 28.04 -45.08 80.67
CA GLN A 89 28.99 -44.19 81.43
C GLN A 89 29.37 -42.79 80.87
N GLY A 90 29.59 -41.72 81.68
CA GLY A 90 29.14 -41.47 83.08
C GLY A 90 29.94 -40.43 83.92
N ARG A 91 29.28 -39.85 84.97
CA ARG A 91 29.83 -39.13 86.18
C ARG A 91 30.57 -37.79 85.93
N THR A 92 30.97 -36.90 86.88
CA THR A 92 30.60 -36.35 88.24
C THR A 92 31.42 -35.04 88.45
N PRO A 93 31.23 -34.09 89.42
CA PRO A 93 30.66 -34.12 90.80
C PRO A 93 29.52 -33.05 90.99
N THR A 94 29.19 -32.31 92.08
CA THR A 94 29.76 -31.91 93.40
C THR A 94 28.71 -31.91 94.56
N GLY A 95 28.75 -30.96 95.52
CA GLY A 95 27.90 -30.86 96.74
C GLY A 95 28.15 -29.55 97.53
N PRO A 96 27.60 -29.37 98.76
CA PRO A 96 27.52 -30.40 99.81
C PRO A 96 26.10 -30.73 100.36
N SER A 97 25.87 -30.61 101.68
CA SER A 97 24.84 -31.29 102.52
C SER A 97 24.76 -30.55 103.90
N PRO A 98 24.29 -31.06 105.08
CA PRO A 98 23.73 -32.38 105.45
C PRO A 98 22.37 -32.43 106.29
N PRO A 99 22.26 -32.70 107.64
CA PRO A 99 21.34 -33.78 108.11
C PRO A 99 20.63 -33.48 109.50
N PRO A 100 20.29 -34.44 110.44
CA PRO A 100 20.18 -35.93 110.42
C PRO A 100 18.97 -36.59 111.19
N ALA A 101 18.81 -37.93 111.03
CA ALA A 101 18.55 -39.02 112.05
C ALA A 101 17.35 -38.98 113.05
N ASN A 102 16.80 -40.10 113.60
CA ASN A 102 16.90 -41.57 113.40
C ASN A 102 15.72 -42.30 114.15
N ASP A 103 15.44 -43.59 113.83
CA ASP A 103 15.02 -44.75 114.68
C ASP A 103 13.81 -44.65 115.69
N GLU A 104 13.16 -45.71 116.23
CA GLU A 104 12.96 -47.16 115.95
C GLU A 104 11.79 -47.73 116.81
N THR A 105 11.30 -48.96 116.52
CA THR A 105 10.51 -49.88 117.41
C THR A 105 9.11 -49.46 117.92
N ALA A 106 8.35 -50.30 118.69
CA ALA A 106 7.81 -51.64 118.39
C ALA A 106 6.72 -52.11 119.40
N ALA A 107 5.73 -52.88 118.92
CA ALA A 107 4.91 -53.90 119.63
C ALA A 107 3.87 -53.51 120.73
N SER A 108 2.86 -54.40 120.87
CA SER A 108 1.86 -54.54 121.95
C SER A 108 0.78 -53.44 122.12
N SER A 109 -0.43 -53.72 122.65
CA SER A 109 -1.01 -55.01 123.10
C SER A 109 -2.53 -55.09 122.94
N THR A 110 -3.04 -56.33 122.93
CA THR A 110 -4.45 -56.75 123.08
C THR A 110 -5.21 -56.12 124.25
N ASN A 111 -6.55 -56.01 124.14
CA ASN A 111 -7.48 -56.68 125.09
C ASN A 111 -8.97 -56.53 124.71
N PRO A 112 -9.77 -57.61 124.78
CA PRO A 112 -11.23 -57.57 124.75
C PRO A 112 -11.90 -58.11 126.05
N THR A 113 -13.22 -57.86 126.16
CA THR A 113 -14.24 -58.57 126.98
C THR A 113 -14.45 -58.26 128.49
N ARG A 114 -15.75 -58.40 128.85
CA ARG A 114 -16.39 -58.88 130.10
C ARG A 114 -16.69 -57.98 131.32
N ASP A 115 -17.95 -58.14 131.75
CA ASP A 115 -18.52 -58.24 133.11
C ASP A 115 -17.99 -57.38 134.26
N SER A 116 -18.89 -56.54 134.80
CA SER A 116 -19.18 -56.58 136.24
C SER A 116 -20.66 -56.22 136.50
N SER A 117 -21.17 -56.60 137.67
CA SER A 117 -22.61 -56.61 138.02
C SER A 117 -22.88 -55.96 139.37
N LYS A 118 -24.16 -55.66 139.65
CA LYS A 118 -24.72 -55.07 140.90
C LYS A 118 -24.52 -53.54 140.99
N GLU A 119 -25.35 -52.78 141.70
CA GLU A 119 -26.30 -53.15 142.77
C GLU A 119 -27.77 -52.78 142.54
N ASN A 120 -28.60 -53.43 143.36
CA ASN A 120 -30.04 -53.29 143.50
C ASN A 120 -30.50 -51.84 143.77
N ILE A 121 -31.65 -51.47 143.19
CA ILE A 121 -32.87 -51.13 143.93
C ILE A 121 -34.06 -51.24 142.96
N ALA A 122 -35.18 -51.81 143.43
CA ALA A 122 -36.36 -52.04 142.61
C ALA A 122 -37.55 -51.19 143.09
N PRO A 123 -38.03 -50.22 142.29
CA PRO A 123 -39.41 -49.76 142.33
C PRO A 123 -40.33 -50.81 141.66
N PRO A 124 -41.61 -50.94 142.06
CA PRO A 124 -42.50 -51.96 141.52
C PRO A 124 -43.12 -51.55 140.18
N ASP A 125 -42.64 -52.13 139.06
CA ASP A 125 -43.44 -52.54 137.88
C ASP A 125 -42.55 -53.22 136.81
N ALA A 126 -41.97 -54.37 137.18
CA ALA A 126 -40.92 -55.02 136.38
C ALA A 126 -41.37 -55.65 135.05
N ALA A 127 -42.67 -55.90 134.85
CA ALA A 127 -43.18 -56.62 133.69
C ALA A 127 -43.18 -55.78 132.40
N GLU A 128 -43.59 -54.50 132.48
CA GLU A 128 -43.70 -53.64 131.30
C GLU A 128 -42.33 -53.18 130.80
N TYR A 129 -41.39 -52.91 131.71
CA TYR A 129 -40.03 -52.46 131.38
C TYR A 129 -39.23 -53.50 130.60
N GLU A 130 -39.38 -54.80 130.87
CA GLU A 130 -38.71 -55.84 130.08
C GLU A 130 -39.29 -55.98 128.66
N ALA A 131 -40.61 -55.86 128.51
CA ALA A 131 -41.26 -55.87 127.19
C ALA A 131 -40.83 -54.64 126.36
N GLN A 132 -40.84 -53.44 126.96
CA GLN A 132 -40.34 -52.22 126.33
C GLN A 132 -38.85 -52.34 126.00
N ARG A 133 -38.02 -52.90 126.89
CA ARG A 133 -36.59 -53.09 126.64
C ARG A 133 -36.33 -54.03 125.45
N ARG A 134 -37.04 -55.17 125.35
CA ARG A 134 -36.92 -56.05 124.19
C ARG A 134 -37.33 -55.34 122.90
N ARG A 135 -38.44 -54.59 122.91
CA ARG A 135 -38.85 -53.82 121.72
C ARG A 135 -37.85 -52.71 121.37
N ILE A 136 -37.18 -52.11 122.35
CA ILE A 136 -36.08 -51.14 122.14
C ILE A 136 -34.82 -51.83 121.60
N GLU A 137 -34.52 -53.06 121.99
CA GLU A 137 -33.38 -53.83 121.47
C GLU A 137 -33.66 -54.37 120.05
N GLU A 138 -34.89 -54.79 119.74
CA GLU A 138 -35.37 -55.04 118.37
C GLU A 138 -35.26 -53.78 117.51
N LEU A 139 -35.81 -52.64 117.95
CA LEU A 139 -35.73 -51.38 117.21
C LEU A 139 -34.29 -50.88 117.05
N LYS A 140 -33.37 -51.17 117.99
CA LYS A 140 -31.93 -50.88 117.84
C LYS A 140 -31.26 -51.83 116.84
N ALA A 141 -31.68 -53.08 116.75
CA ALA A 141 -31.21 -54.00 115.72
C ALA A 141 -31.75 -53.61 114.33
N GLU A 142 -33.04 -53.26 114.22
CA GLU A 142 -33.67 -52.71 113.01
C GLU A 142 -32.94 -51.43 112.57
N VAL A 143 -32.75 -50.44 113.47
CA VAL A 143 -31.97 -49.21 113.18
C VAL A 143 -30.49 -49.52 112.88
N GLY A 144 -29.88 -50.53 113.50
CA GLY A 144 -28.52 -50.98 113.19
C GLY A 144 -28.39 -51.57 111.78
N THR A 145 -29.35 -52.41 111.36
CA THR A 145 -29.38 -52.95 109.99
C THR A 145 -29.73 -51.89 108.95
N LEU A 146 -30.63 -50.96 109.27
CA LEU A 146 -30.97 -49.82 108.40
C LEU A 146 -29.80 -48.83 108.28
N THR A 147 -29.07 -48.52 109.36
CA THR A 147 -27.87 -47.65 109.26
C THR A 147 -26.73 -48.35 108.52
N TYR A 148 -26.55 -49.67 108.68
CA TYR A 148 -25.63 -50.43 107.83
C TYR A 148 -26.06 -50.38 106.35
N GLN A 149 -27.33 -50.65 106.04
CA GLN A 149 -27.86 -50.57 104.68
C GLN A 149 -27.72 -49.17 104.06
N ILE A 150 -28.00 -48.11 104.82
CA ILE A 150 -27.78 -46.72 104.37
C ILE A 150 -26.29 -46.50 104.09
N SER A 151 -25.39 -46.87 104.99
CA SER A 151 -23.95 -46.72 104.77
C SER A 151 -23.43 -47.54 103.59
N ASN A 152 -24.03 -48.70 103.31
CA ASN A 152 -23.72 -49.53 102.15
C ASN A 152 -24.23 -48.88 100.86
N TYR A 153 -25.48 -48.37 100.83
CA TYR A 153 -26.00 -47.62 99.70
C TYR A 153 -25.26 -46.30 99.45
N GLU A 154 -24.74 -45.65 100.50
CA GLU A 154 -23.87 -44.47 100.38
C GLU A 154 -22.52 -44.87 99.76
N GLN A 155 -21.89 -45.96 100.22
CA GLN A 155 -20.66 -46.49 99.62
C GLN A 155 -20.86 -46.96 98.16
N GLU A 156 -21.96 -47.63 97.84
CA GLU A 156 -22.33 -48.02 96.47
C GLU A 156 -22.56 -46.79 95.57
N LYS A 157 -23.21 -45.75 96.10
CA LYS A 157 -23.43 -44.48 95.40
C LYS A 157 -22.12 -43.70 95.21
N GLU A 158 -21.21 -43.70 96.17
CA GLU A 158 -19.88 -43.10 96.02
C GLU A 158 -19.00 -43.90 95.04
N LEU A 159 -19.05 -45.23 95.10
CA LEU A 159 -18.36 -46.10 94.14
C LEU A 159 -18.88 -45.88 92.72
N GLY A 160 -20.20 -45.84 92.52
CA GLY A 160 -20.81 -45.52 91.23
C GLY A 160 -20.50 -44.10 90.75
N ARG A 161 -20.44 -43.13 91.67
CA ARG A 161 -19.99 -41.76 91.36
C ARG A 161 -18.53 -41.75 90.90
N LEU A 162 -17.65 -42.48 91.57
CA LEU A 162 -16.22 -42.58 91.22
C LEU A 162 -16.00 -43.38 89.92
N GLN A 163 -16.81 -44.41 89.66
CA GLN A 163 -16.82 -45.14 88.38
C GLN A 163 -17.18 -44.19 87.24
N MET A 164 -18.33 -43.49 87.32
CA MET A 164 -18.73 -42.51 86.31
C MET A 164 -17.73 -41.34 86.18
N GLU A 165 -17.12 -40.89 87.28
CA GLU A 165 -16.08 -39.84 87.25
C GLU A 165 -14.80 -40.33 86.54
N ASN A 166 -14.44 -41.60 86.68
CA ASN A 166 -13.30 -42.21 85.99
C ASN A 166 -13.60 -42.56 84.52
N GLU A 167 -14.80 -43.05 84.20
CA GLU A 167 -15.28 -43.19 82.82
C GLU A 167 -15.24 -41.83 82.10
N MET A 168 -15.72 -40.76 82.74
CA MET A 168 -15.64 -39.40 82.19
C MET A 168 -14.19 -38.87 82.08
N ARG A 169 -13.25 -39.33 82.91
CA ARG A 169 -11.81 -39.06 82.73
C ARG A 169 -11.25 -39.81 81.52
N ASP A 170 -11.55 -41.10 81.38
CA ASP A 170 -11.04 -41.92 80.28
C ASP A 170 -11.65 -41.53 78.93
N ILE A 171 -12.93 -41.18 78.86
CA ILE A 171 -13.56 -40.62 77.66
C ILE A 171 -12.89 -39.29 77.27
N ARG A 172 -12.60 -38.40 78.23
CA ARG A 172 -11.84 -37.16 77.96
C ARG A 172 -10.41 -37.45 77.49
N ARG A 173 -9.72 -38.39 78.12
CA ARG A 173 -8.36 -38.81 77.75
C ARG A 173 -8.31 -39.43 76.35
N GLN A 174 -9.30 -40.24 75.99
CA GLN A 174 -9.47 -40.80 74.64
C GLN A 174 -9.75 -39.69 73.64
N ALA A 175 -10.69 -38.77 73.91
CA ALA A 175 -10.98 -37.64 73.04
C ALA A 175 -9.77 -36.71 72.82
N GLU A 176 -8.95 -36.48 73.87
CA GLU A 176 -7.68 -35.76 73.74
C GLU A 176 -6.63 -36.51 72.92
N GLN A 177 -6.55 -37.84 73.06
CA GLN A 177 -5.63 -38.68 72.29
C GLN A 177 -6.05 -38.71 70.80
N ASP A 178 -7.34 -38.87 70.52
CA ASP A 178 -7.92 -38.78 69.17
C ASP A 178 -7.72 -37.40 68.54
N PHE A 179 -7.89 -36.32 69.31
CA PHE A 179 -7.64 -34.96 68.82
C PHE A 179 -6.18 -34.75 68.46
N LYS A 180 -5.24 -35.19 69.32
CA LYS A 180 -3.79 -35.12 69.06
C LYS A 180 -3.39 -36.01 67.88
N ALA A 181 -3.99 -37.19 67.71
CA ALA A 181 -3.78 -38.07 66.57
C ALA A 181 -4.29 -37.45 65.25
N LYS A 182 -5.48 -36.83 65.25
CA LYS A 182 -6.01 -36.09 64.10
C LYS A 182 -5.13 -34.89 63.75
N GLN A 183 -4.71 -34.10 64.74
CA GLN A 183 -3.81 -32.97 64.54
C GLN A 183 -2.44 -33.40 63.97
N ALA A 184 -1.91 -34.54 64.39
CA ALA A 184 -0.70 -35.13 63.80
C ALA A 184 -0.93 -35.56 62.34
N ALA A 185 -2.03 -36.28 62.05
CA ALA A 185 -2.38 -36.70 60.71
C ALA A 185 -2.62 -35.52 59.74
N ASP A 186 -3.26 -34.44 60.19
CA ASP A 186 -3.43 -33.21 59.40
C ASP A 186 -2.10 -32.44 59.22
N ALA A 187 -1.20 -32.48 60.21
CA ALA A 187 0.15 -31.94 60.08
C ALA A 187 1.03 -32.75 59.10
N GLU A 188 0.87 -34.07 59.04
CA GLU A 188 1.53 -34.94 58.05
C GLU A 188 0.93 -34.77 56.65
N LYS A 189 -0.40 -34.73 56.55
CA LYS A 189 -1.13 -34.45 55.30
C LYS A 189 -0.76 -33.10 54.72
N SER A 190 -0.67 -32.04 55.53
CA SER A 190 -0.27 -30.72 55.06
C SER A 190 1.22 -30.63 54.66
N LYS A 191 2.11 -31.40 55.28
CA LYS A 191 3.49 -31.59 54.76
C LYS A 191 3.48 -32.32 53.43
N ALA A 192 2.74 -33.42 53.31
CA ALA A 192 2.63 -34.20 52.07
C ALA A 192 2.04 -33.39 50.91
N LEU A 193 1.03 -32.56 51.18
CA LEU A 193 0.49 -31.61 50.20
C LEU A 193 1.53 -30.57 49.78
N ARG A 194 2.25 -29.94 50.72
CA ARG A 194 3.33 -29.00 50.38
C ARG A 194 4.47 -29.62 49.57
N HIS A 195 4.80 -30.89 49.82
CA HIS A 195 5.77 -31.63 49.01
C HIS A 195 5.23 -31.98 47.62
N ALA A 196 3.94 -32.29 47.49
CA ALA A 196 3.31 -32.48 46.17
C ALA A 196 3.24 -31.16 45.39
N GLU A 197 2.89 -30.05 46.06
CA GLU A 197 2.88 -28.69 45.50
C GLU A 197 4.29 -28.25 45.07
N SER A 198 5.34 -28.51 45.86
CA SER A 198 6.71 -28.19 45.48
C SER A 198 7.20 -29.02 44.29
N LEU A 199 6.90 -30.32 44.26
CA LEU A 199 7.24 -31.18 43.13
C LEU A 199 6.46 -30.82 41.86
N GLN A 200 5.21 -30.35 41.98
CA GLN A 200 4.46 -29.80 40.84
C GLN A 200 5.09 -28.51 40.33
N ALA A 201 5.45 -27.59 41.23
CA ALA A 201 6.13 -26.34 40.87
C ALA A 201 7.51 -26.59 40.21
N GLU A 202 8.28 -27.56 40.69
CA GLU A 202 9.55 -27.99 40.08
C GLU A 202 9.33 -28.60 38.69
N LEU A 203 8.32 -29.47 38.52
CA LEU A 203 7.97 -30.04 37.21
C LEU A 203 7.51 -28.97 36.22
N ASP A 204 6.73 -27.99 36.65
CA ASP A 204 6.27 -26.89 35.79
C ASP A 204 7.37 -25.86 35.48
N ALA A 205 8.31 -25.62 36.41
CA ALA A 205 9.53 -24.87 36.14
C ALA A 205 10.41 -25.56 35.09
N LEU A 206 10.64 -26.88 35.23
CA LEU A 206 11.39 -27.67 34.25
C LEU A 206 10.69 -27.77 32.89
N ARG A 207 9.35 -27.80 32.85
CA ARG A 207 8.56 -27.68 31.61
C ARG A 207 8.73 -26.31 30.96
N ALA A 208 8.67 -25.24 31.75
CA ALA A 208 8.87 -23.87 31.26
C ALA A 208 10.28 -23.67 30.68
N GLU A 209 11.32 -24.13 31.39
CA GLU A 209 12.72 -24.07 30.95
C GLU A 209 12.93 -24.91 29.67
N LYS A 210 12.36 -26.11 29.59
CA LYS A 210 12.42 -26.93 28.38
C LYS A 210 11.77 -26.23 27.18
N GLU A 211 10.65 -25.53 27.38
CA GLU A 211 10.00 -24.77 26.31
C GLU A 211 10.75 -23.46 25.97
N THR A 212 11.45 -22.80 26.89
CA THR A 212 12.34 -21.66 26.53
C THR A 212 13.56 -22.14 25.76
N GLN A 213 14.27 -23.17 26.24
CA GLN A 213 15.40 -23.78 25.52
C GLN A 213 15.00 -24.24 24.10
N LYS A 214 13.82 -24.87 23.95
CA LYS A 214 13.25 -25.26 22.66
C LYS A 214 12.90 -24.07 21.77
N ARG A 215 12.38 -22.95 22.31
CA ARG A 215 12.15 -21.70 21.57
C ARG A 215 13.47 -21.09 21.09
N GLU A 216 14.49 -21.06 21.94
CA GLU A 216 15.83 -20.58 21.56
C GLU A 216 16.49 -21.43 20.47
N LEU A 217 16.44 -22.77 20.60
CA LEU A 217 16.97 -23.67 19.59
C LEU A 217 16.21 -23.52 18.27
N ASN A 218 14.88 -23.36 18.30
CA ASN A 218 14.09 -23.06 17.11
C ASN A 218 14.42 -21.67 16.51
N ALA A 219 14.71 -20.66 17.33
CA ALA A 219 15.13 -19.34 16.86
C ALA A 219 16.49 -19.41 16.16
N LYS A 220 17.50 -20.01 16.81
CA LYS A 220 18.85 -20.27 16.24
C LYS A 220 18.78 -21.12 14.97
N THR A 221 17.84 -22.07 14.90
CA THR A 221 17.59 -22.89 13.69
C THR A 221 16.97 -22.06 12.55
N ARG A 222 16.12 -21.07 12.83
CA ARG A 222 15.60 -20.14 11.81
C ARG A 222 16.66 -19.15 11.35
N GLU A 223 17.37 -18.54 12.30
CA GLU A 223 18.48 -17.62 12.04
C GLU A 223 19.54 -18.25 11.12
N THR A 224 20.02 -19.46 11.46
CA THR A 224 20.97 -20.20 10.59
C THR A 224 20.36 -20.68 9.26
N GLN A 225 19.04 -20.88 9.17
CA GLN A 225 18.36 -21.16 7.89
C GLN A 225 18.23 -19.89 7.02
N GLU A 226 18.02 -18.73 7.64
CA GLU A 226 17.98 -17.43 6.98
C GLU A 226 19.39 -17.00 6.51
N GLU A 227 20.43 -17.17 7.34
CA GLU A 227 21.84 -17.05 6.93
C GLU A 227 22.18 -17.99 5.76
N ALA A 228 21.84 -19.27 5.87
CA ALA A 228 22.09 -20.25 4.81
C ALA A 228 21.27 -19.97 3.53
N ARG A 229 20.15 -19.25 3.62
CA ARG A 229 19.39 -18.75 2.47
C ARG A 229 20.08 -17.52 1.86
N LEU A 230 20.43 -16.52 2.65
CA LEU A 230 21.10 -15.31 2.20
C LEU A 230 22.46 -15.63 1.54
N LEU A 231 23.22 -16.58 2.08
CA LEU A 231 24.46 -17.06 1.47
C LEU A 231 24.23 -17.81 0.14
N ARG A 232 23.08 -18.48 -0.04
CA ARG A 232 22.72 -19.07 -1.35
C ARG A 232 22.32 -18.00 -2.35
N GLU A 233 21.51 -17.03 -1.94
CA GLU A 233 21.08 -15.90 -2.78
C GLU A 233 22.30 -15.08 -3.23
N GLN A 234 23.26 -14.78 -2.33
CA GLN A 234 24.55 -14.16 -2.68
C GLN A 234 25.40 -15.03 -3.63
N VAL A 235 25.44 -16.35 -3.44
CA VAL A 235 26.16 -17.26 -4.33
C VAL A 235 25.50 -17.36 -5.71
N GLU A 236 24.18 -17.18 -5.81
CA GLU A 236 23.45 -17.12 -7.08
C GLU A 236 23.61 -15.77 -7.78
N GLU A 237 23.60 -14.66 -7.04
CA GLU A 237 23.93 -13.32 -7.54
C GLU A 237 25.37 -13.26 -8.08
N LEU A 238 26.35 -13.78 -7.33
CA LEU A 238 27.76 -13.84 -7.77
C LEU A 238 27.96 -14.78 -8.97
N LYS A 239 27.15 -15.83 -9.14
CA LYS A 239 27.14 -16.64 -10.38
C LYS A 239 26.55 -15.85 -11.55
N ALA A 240 25.40 -15.19 -11.37
CA ALA A 240 24.77 -14.40 -12.41
C ALA A 240 25.70 -13.27 -12.88
N ALA A 241 26.33 -12.53 -11.96
CA ALA A 241 27.32 -11.51 -12.27
C ALA A 241 28.56 -12.07 -13.00
N LYS A 242 29.02 -13.28 -12.62
CA LYS A 242 30.10 -13.98 -13.34
C LYS A 242 29.68 -14.40 -14.75
N GLU A 243 28.46 -14.89 -14.94
CA GLU A 243 27.92 -15.28 -16.25
C GLU A 243 27.60 -14.06 -17.13
N GLU A 244 27.33 -12.90 -16.55
CA GLU A 244 27.25 -11.62 -17.27
C GLU A 244 28.64 -11.12 -17.67
N ALA A 245 29.61 -11.10 -16.76
CA ALA A 245 31.00 -10.77 -17.08
C ALA A 245 31.59 -11.71 -18.15
N ALA A 246 31.29 -13.01 -18.09
CA ALA A 246 31.68 -13.97 -19.12
C ALA A 246 31.04 -13.65 -20.48
N ARG A 247 29.73 -13.41 -20.53
CA ARG A 247 29.03 -13.02 -21.78
C ARG A 247 29.50 -11.68 -22.35
N LEU A 248 29.95 -10.74 -21.51
CA LEU A 248 30.57 -9.49 -21.96
C LEU A 248 31.96 -9.74 -22.54
N ALA A 249 32.82 -10.48 -21.84
CA ALA A 249 34.14 -10.87 -22.35
C ALA A 249 34.06 -11.69 -23.65
N GLU A 250 33.08 -12.59 -23.78
CA GLU A 250 32.82 -13.32 -25.03
C GLU A 250 32.44 -12.37 -26.17
N ARG A 251 31.58 -11.37 -25.92
CA ARG A 251 31.23 -10.35 -26.93
C ARG A 251 32.45 -9.54 -27.34
N GLU A 252 33.23 -9.04 -26.39
CA GLU A 252 34.49 -8.33 -26.66
C GLU A 252 35.47 -9.19 -27.48
N ILE A 253 35.61 -10.48 -27.15
CA ILE A 253 36.41 -11.44 -27.91
C ILE A 253 35.85 -11.62 -29.33
N THR A 254 34.54 -11.69 -29.53
CA THR A 254 33.95 -11.77 -30.88
C THR A 254 34.13 -10.48 -31.68
N GLU A 255 34.03 -9.31 -31.05
CA GLU A 255 34.22 -8.02 -31.69
C GLU A 255 35.70 -7.79 -32.06
N LEU A 256 36.63 -8.16 -31.17
CA LEU A 256 38.07 -8.14 -31.44
C LEU A 256 38.44 -9.13 -32.55
N LYS A 257 37.89 -10.35 -32.56
CA LYS A 257 38.06 -11.29 -33.67
C LYS A 257 37.53 -10.74 -34.99
N ALA A 258 36.34 -10.13 -34.99
CA ALA A 258 35.79 -9.48 -36.18
C ALA A 258 36.71 -8.36 -36.69
N LYS A 259 37.18 -7.47 -35.80
CA LYS A 259 38.16 -6.42 -36.12
C LYS A 259 39.46 -6.99 -36.69
N VAL A 260 40.00 -8.06 -36.11
CA VAL A 260 41.19 -8.76 -36.63
C VAL A 260 40.92 -9.31 -38.03
N THR A 261 39.83 -10.04 -38.27
CA THR A 261 39.53 -10.57 -39.62
C THR A 261 39.29 -9.49 -40.67
N VAL A 262 38.77 -8.32 -40.29
CA VAL A 262 38.65 -7.15 -41.19
C VAL A 262 40.03 -6.56 -41.48
N LEU A 263 40.89 -6.40 -40.46
CA LEU A 263 42.25 -5.89 -40.64
C LEU A 263 43.11 -6.84 -41.49
N GLU A 264 43.06 -8.15 -41.23
CA GLU A 264 43.70 -9.21 -42.03
C GLU A 264 43.22 -9.17 -43.49
N ARG A 265 41.91 -9.00 -43.72
CA ARG A 265 41.36 -8.81 -45.06
C ARG A 265 41.90 -7.55 -45.74
N THR A 266 41.90 -6.39 -45.06
CA THR A 266 42.45 -5.17 -45.66
C THR A 266 43.96 -5.22 -45.89
N ALA A 267 44.70 -6.01 -45.10
CA ALA A 267 46.11 -6.28 -45.34
C ALA A 267 46.31 -7.17 -46.59
N GLN A 268 45.46 -8.20 -46.77
CA GLN A 268 45.47 -9.02 -47.99
C GLN A 268 45.07 -8.21 -49.23
N GLU A 269 44.00 -7.41 -49.16
CA GLU A 269 43.56 -6.55 -50.26
C GLU A 269 44.64 -5.52 -50.64
N THR A 270 45.28 -4.87 -49.65
CA THR A 270 46.40 -3.94 -49.93
C THR A 270 47.69 -4.64 -50.36
N GLU A 271 47.93 -5.90 -49.98
CA GLU A 271 49.01 -6.72 -50.56
C GLU A 271 48.73 -7.09 -52.03
N GLU A 272 47.49 -7.42 -52.38
CA GLU A 272 47.08 -7.71 -53.76
C GLU A 272 47.09 -6.46 -54.64
N GLU A 273 46.67 -5.30 -54.12
CA GLU A 273 46.90 -3.99 -54.76
C GLU A 273 48.40 -3.72 -54.95
N ASN A 274 49.25 -3.96 -53.94
CA ASN A 274 50.69 -3.78 -54.08
C ASN A 274 51.33 -4.76 -55.09
N ARG A 275 50.82 -5.99 -55.20
CA ARG A 275 51.27 -6.97 -56.21
C ARG A 275 50.84 -6.53 -57.60
N THR A 276 49.57 -6.17 -57.80
CA THR A 276 49.06 -5.69 -59.11
C THR A 276 49.69 -4.36 -59.54
N LEU A 277 50.01 -3.45 -58.60
CA LEU A 277 50.78 -2.23 -58.87
C LEU A 277 52.24 -2.53 -59.23
N LYS A 278 52.89 -3.53 -58.62
CA LYS A 278 54.22 -4.00 -59.05
C LYS A 278 54.19 -4.63 -60.44
N ASP A 279 53.24 -5.54 -60.67
CA ASP A 279 52.97 -6.17 -61.97
C ASP A 279 52.77 -5.13 -63.09
N THR A 280 52.02 -4.06 -62.80
CA THR A 280 51.78 -2.99 -63.78
C THR A 280 52.97 -2.06 -63.92
N LEU A 281 53.72 -1.76 -62.85
CA LEU A 281 55.01 -1.05 -62.93
C LEU A 281 56.06 -1.86 -63.71
N GLU A 282 56.13 -3.17 -63.55
CA GLU A 282 57.03 -4.04 -64.33
C GLU A 282 56.63 -4.08 -65.80
N LYS A 283 55.33 -4.17 -66.11
CA LYS A 283 54.80 -4.08 -67.48
C LYS A 283 55.04 -2.70 -68.10
N VAL A 284 54.86 -1.62 -67.33
CA VAL A 284 55.14 -0.25 -67.77
C VAL A 284 56.64 -0.01 -67.91
N ASN A 285 57.49 -0.54 -67.03
CA ASN A 285 58.95 -0.46 -67.17
C ASN A 285 59.47 -1.29 -68.35
N ALA A 286 58.87 -2.45 -68.64
CA ALA A 286 59.18 -3.23 -69.84
C ALA A 286 58.71 -2.51 -71.12
N GLN A 287 57.52 -1.89 -71.09
CA GLN A 287 57.02 -1.04 -72.18
C GLN A 287 57.84 0.24 -72.32
N LEU A 288 58.35 0.83 -71.24
CA LEU A 288 59.25 1.98 -71.28
C LEU A 288 60.61 1.57 -71.82
N ALA A 289 61.17 0.43 -71.41
CA ALA A 289 62.39 -0.11 -72.01
C ALA A 289 62.20 -0.41 -73.50
N GLU A 290 61.08 -1.00 -73.93
CA GLU A 290 60.73 -1.19 -75.35
C GLU A 290 60.53 0.15 -76.06
N ARG A 291 59.89 1.12 -75.41
CA ARG A 291 59.71 2.48 -75.96
C ARG A 291 61.06 3.18 -76.11
N ASP A 292 61.93 3.14 -75.12
CA ASP A 292 63.28 3.70 -75.13
C ASP A 292 64.19 2.98 -76.15
N ASP A 293 64.00 1.67 -76.36
CA ASP A 293 64.63 0.92 -77.44
C ASP A 293 64.11 1.38 -78.81
N THR A 294 62.80 1.63 -78.94
CA THR A 294 62.21 2.22 -80.16
C THR A 294 62.55 3.70 -80.31
N ILE A 295 62.77 4.45 -79.24
CA ILE A 295 63.20 5.85 -79.25
C ILE A 295 64.69 5.92 -79.57
N GLY A 296 65.53 4.99 -79.12
CA GLY A 296 66.92 4.89 -79.54
C GLY A 296 67.06 4.54 -81.02
N LYS A 297 66.20 3.64 -81.54
CA LYS A 297 66.08 3.35 -82.98
C LYS A 297 65.52 4.56 -83.74
N LEU A 298 64.46 5.20 -83.22
CA LEU A 298 63.84 6.36 -83.83
C LEU A 298 64.71 7.62 -83.73
N ASP A 299 65.57 7.81 -82.73
CA ASP A 299 66.54 8.92 -82.64
C ASP A 299 67.84 8.59 -83.40
N ALA A 300 68.17 7.33 -83.66
CA ALA A 300 69.11 7.01 -84.75
C ALA A 300 68.50 7.39 -86.11
N GLU A 301 67.23 7.05 -86.34
CA GLU A 301 66.47 7.46 -87.53
C GLU A 301 66.13 8.95 -87.55
N VAL A 302 66.10 9.65 -86.41
CA VAL A 302 65.78 11.07 -86.28
C VAL A 302 67.03 11.92 -86.08
N LEU A 303 68.22 11.36 -85.80
CA LEU A 303 69.47 11.97 -86.27
C LEU A 303 69.55 11.87 -87.80
N ARG A 304 69.18 10.73 -88.38
CA ARG A 304 69.11 10.55 -89.84
C ARG A 304 68.05 11.43 -90.52
N LEU A 305 66.93 11.73 -89.85
CA LEU A 305 65.85 12.58 -90.36
C LEU A 305 65.95 14.04 -89.90
N LYS A 306 66.51 14.40 -88.74
CA LYS A 306 66.92 15.80 -88.45
C LYS A 306 68.08 16.23 -89.36
N ALA A 307 68.83 15.28 -89.94
CA ALA A 307 69.71 15.50 -91.09
C ALA A 307 68.96 15.60 -92.45
N HIS A 308 67.63 15.78 -92.44
CA HIS A 308 66.79 15.94 -93.64
C HIS A 308 65.64 16.95 -93.50
N THR A 309 64.78 16.82 -92.48
CA THR A 309 63.57 17.63 -92.26
C THR A 309 63.25 17.77 -90.75
N GLY A 310 62.48 18.79 -90.38
CA GLY A 310 61.99 18.99 -89.01
C GLY A 310 60.47 19.17 -89.00
N ASP A 311 59.78 18.32 -88.25
CA ASP A 311 58.31 18.22 -88.29
C ASP A 311 57.63 19.01 -87.15
N ALA A 312 56.67 19.85 -87.51
CA ALA A 312 55.87 20.63 -86.56
C ALA A 312 54.62 19.90 -86.03
N GLU A 313 54.18 18.84 -86.72
CA GLU A 313 52.90 18.18 -86.44
C GLU A 313 52.93 17.32 -85.16
N THR A 314 54.04 16.62 -84.90
CA THR A 314 54.26 15.84 -83.67
C THR A 314 54.17 16.73 -82.41
N VAL A 315 54.72 17.95 -82.48
CA VAL A 315 54.64 18.97 -81.42
C VAL A 315 53.19 19.40 -81.16
N SER A 316 52.31 19.35 -82.17
CA SER A 316 50.88 19.68 -82.00
C SER A 316 50.10 18.60 -81.24
N VAL A 317 50.40 17.31 -81.50
CA VAL A 317 49.78 16.17 -80.80
C VAL A 317 50.20 16.16 -79.34
N ILE A 318 51.50 16.29 -79.05
CA ILE A 318 52.04 16.36 -77.69
C ILE A 318 51.41 17.52 -76.90
N ARG A 319 51.22 18.70 -77.53
CA ARG A 319 50.51 19.83 -76.90
C ARG A 319 49.06 19.51 -76.56
N ARG A 320 48.34 18.76 -77.42
CA ARG A 320 46.96 18.34 -77.17
C ARG A 320 46.90 17.39 -75.97
N GLU A 321 47.68 16.33 -75.97
CA GLU A 321 47.67 15.31 -74.90
C GLU A 321 48.09 15.89 -73.55
N LEU A 322 49.11 16.76 -73.54
CA LEU A 322 49.51 17.50 -72.34
C LEU A 322 48.39 18.42 -71.84
N SER A 323 47.60 19.02 -72.74
CA SER A 323 46.43 19.84 -72.36
C SER A 323 45.32 18.99 -71.73
N ASP A 324 45.02 17.83 -72.31
CA ASP A 324 44.02 16.89 -71.78
C ASP A 324 44.44 16.32 -70.41
N GLN A 325 45.74 16.02 -70.22
CA GLN A 325 46.30 15.63 -68.92
C GLN A 325 46.23 16.77 -67.89
N VAL A 326 46.60 18.00 -68.24
CA VAL A 326 46.48 19.17 -67.34
C VAL A 326 45.02 19.43 -66.94
N ASN A 327 44.07 19.22 -67.86
CA ASN A 327 42.64 19.32 -67.54
C ASN A 327 42.17 18.19 -66.60
N HIS A 328 42.67 16.96 -66.77
CA HIS A 328 42.39 15.86 -65.86
C HIS A 328 42.96 16.10 -64.46
N ILE A 329 44.21 16.59 -64.35
CA ILE A 329 44.84 16.96 -63.08
C ILE A 329 44.03 18.06 -62.38
N ARG A 330 43.61 19.11 -63.09
CA ARG A 330 42.75 20.17 -62.53
C ARG A 330 41.41 19.65 -62.01
N MET A 331 40.81 18.66 -62.67
CA MET A 331 39.58 18.00 -62.20
C MET A 331 39.83 17.13 -60.96
N LEU A 332 40.96 16.42 -60.88
CA LEU A 332 41.35 15.69 -59.67
C LEU A 332 41.66 16.65 -58.51
N GLU A 333 42.29 17.79 -58.79
CA GLU A 333 42.50 18.85 -57.80
C GLU A 333 41.19 19.46 -57.29
N SER A 334 40.18 19.69 -58.14
CA SER A 334 38.88 20.19 -57.67
C SER A 334 38.21 19.16 -56.76
N LYS A 335 38.11 17.90 -57.19
CA LYS A 335 37.55 16.79 -56.39
C LYS A 335 38.27 16.59 -55.07
N ASN A 336 39.60 16.71 -55.04
CA ASN A 336 40.38 16.62 -53.81
C ASN A 336 40.09 17.82 -52.87
N ARG A 337 40.00 19.05 -53.41
CA ARG A 337 39.58 20.24 -52.62
C ARG A 337 38.15 20.09 -52.07
N GLU A 338 37.22 19.58 -52.89
CA GLU A 338 35.83 19.28 -52.52
C GLU A 338 35.79 18.25 -51.37
N GLN A 339 36.45 17.10 -51.53
CA GLN A 339 36.60 16.07 -50.49
C GLN A 339 37.28 16.61 -49.22
N ILE A 340 38.28 17.49 -49.33
CA ILE A 340 38.88 18.17 -48.17
C ILE A 340 37.86 19.08 -47.47
N THR A 341 36.96 19.76 -48.19
CA THR A 341 35.88 20.54 -47.57
C THR A 341 34.81 19.66 -46.93
N GLU A 342 34.44 18.54 -47.54
CA GLU A 342 33.51 17.56 -46.94
C GLU A 342 34.11 16.93 -45.67
N LEU A 343 35.38 16.52 -45.70
CA LEU A 343 36.07 15.99 -44.52
C LEU A 343 36.22 17.04 -43.40
N LYS A 344 36.41 18.32 -43.74
CA LYS A 344 36.38 19.42 -42.76
C LYS A 344 34.97 19.60 -42.17
N HIS A 345 33.94 19.57 -43.00
CA HIS A 345 32.54 19.69 -42.55
C HIS A 345 32.12 18.52 -41.66
N LEU A 346 32.40 17.27 -42.07
CA LEU A 346 32.14 16.07 -41.26
C LEU A 346 32.89 16.14 -39.92
N ARG A 347 34.16 16.57 -39.89
CA ARG A 347 34.90 16.78 -38.64
C ARG A 347 34.32 17.88 -37.75
N GLN A 348 33.66 18.89 -38.30
CA GLN A 348 32.91 19.88 -37.52
C GLN A 348 31.60 19.28 -36.97
N VAL A 349 30.87 18.51 -37.78
CA VAL A 349 29.64 17.82 -37.36
C VAL A 349 29.93 16.79 -36.27
N TYR A 350 30.98 15.98 -36.38
CA TYR A 350 31.39 15.04 -35.33
C TYR A 350 31.68 15.74 -34.00
N LYS A 351 32.37 16.90 -34.00
CA LYS A 351 32.60 17.69 -32.78
C LYS A 351 31.31 18.27 -32.20
N ALA A 352 30.38 18.70 -33.05
CA ALA A 352 29.07 19.17 -32.59
C ALA A 352 28.24 18.02 -31.97
N VAL A 353 28.30 16.81 -32.55
CA VAL A 353 27.67 15.61 -31.99
C VAL A 353 28.33 15.20 -30.67
N GLU A 354 29.66 15.26 -30.58
CA GLU A 354 30.41 14.99 -29.35
C GLU A 354 29.99 15.91 -28.21
N VAL A 355 29.91 17.22 -28.45
CA VAL A 355 29.39 18.20 -27.48
C VAL A 355 27.93 17.90 -27.09
N VAL A 356 27.06 17.58 -28.05
CA VAL A 356 25.66 17.21 -27.77
C VAL A 356 25.55 15.90 -26.97
N GLU A 357 26.46 14.94 -27.18
CA GLU A 357 26.55 13.74 -26.34
C GLU A 357 27.05 14.04 -24.92
N GLU A 358 28.02 14.94 -24.76
CA GLU A 358 28.44 15.41 -23.44
C GLU A 358 27.32 16.16 -22.71
N GLU A 359 26.65 17.11 -23.37
CA GLU A 359 25.48 17.80 -22.85
C GLU A 359 24.40 16.80 -22.42
N LYS A 360 24.05 15.84 -23.29
CA LYS A 360 23.13 14.73 -22.98
C LYS A 360 23.59 13.94 -21.75
N ARG A 361 24.86 13.54 -21.66
CA ARG A 361 25.41 12.84 -20.48
C ARG A 361 25.30 13.69 -19.20
N THR A 362 25.50 15.01 -19.28
CA THR A 362 25.29 15.89 -18.10
C THR A 362 23.81 16.06 -17.75
N LEU A 363 22.91 16.10 -18.74
CA LEU A 363 21.47 16.18 -18.52
C LEU A 363 20.91 14.89 -17.93
N GLN A 364 21.43 13.72 -18.34
CA GLN A 364 21.09 12.42 -17.74
C GLN A 364 21.53 12.39 -16.26
N ARG A 365 22.78 12.75 -15.94
CA ARG A 365 23.26 12.86 -14.54
C ARG A 365 22.44 13.86 -13.70
N LYS A 366 22.01 14.98 -14.30
CA LYS A 366 21.12 15.96 -13.64
C LYS A 366 19.72 15.40 -13.39
N LEU A 367 19.18 14.57 -14.30
CA LEU A 367 17.90 13.90 -14.13
C LEU A 367 17.98 12.82 -13.04
N GLU A 368 19.05 12.02 -13.04
CA GLU A 368 19.34 11.02 -12.00
C GLU A 368 19.43 11.70 -10.61
N ALA A 369 20.19 12.80 -10.50
CA ALA A 369 20.29 13.58 -9.28
C ALA A 369 18.97 14.29 -8.87
N ALA A 370 18.12 14.66 -9.83
CA ALA A 370 16.78 15.18 -9.53
C ALA A 370 15.88 14.07 -8.98
N GLN A 371 15.97 12.84 -9.52
CA GLN A 371 15.22 11.68 -9.04
C GLN A 371 15.64 11.27 -7.62
N THR A 372 16.94 11.29 -7.28
CA THR A 372 17.38 11.03 -5.89
C THR A 372 16.85 12.10 -4.94
N LEU A 373 16.94 13.39 -5.32
CA LEU A 373 16.36 14.49 -4.54
C LEU A 373 14.83 14.37 -4.40
N GLU A 374 14.11 13.88 -5.40
CA GLU A 374 12.67 13.59 -5.29
C GLU A 374 12.38 12.44 -4.30
N THR A 375 13.22 11.40 -4.24
CA THR A 375 13.08 10.33 -3.24
C THR A 375 13.41 10.79 -1.82
N GLU A 376 14.48 11.57 -1.63
CA GLU A 376 14.83 12.19 -0.34
C GLU A 376 13.72 13.13 0.13
N LEU A 377 13.20 13.99 -0.76
CA LEU A 377 12.06 14.88 -0.51
C LEU A 377 10.79 14.10 -0.13
N ALA A 378 10.56 12.93 -0.72
CA ALA A 378 9.45 12.04 -0.37
C ALA A 378 9.66 11.29 0.95
N GLU A 379 10.91 11.09 1.39
CA GLU A 379 11.25 10.55 2.71
C GLU A 379 11.11 11.61 3.80
N GLU A 380 11.65 12.81 3.60
CA GLU A 380 11.49 13.95 4.52
C GLU A 380 10.02 14.36 4.65
N ARG A 381 9.22 14.30 3.57
CA ARG A 381 7.75 14.50 3.67
C ARG A 381 7.07 13.43 4.50
N ARG A 382 7.46 12.16 4.38
CA ARG A 382 6.91 11.05 5.20
C ARG A 382 7.34 11.17 6.67
N GLN A 383 8.61 11.51 6.94
CA GLN A 383 9.11 11.77 8.29
C GLN A 383 8.40 12.97 8.93
N ARG A 384 8.24 14.07 8.18
CA ARG A 384 7.52 15.26 8.65
C ARG A 384 6.06 14.97 8.95
N LEU A 385 5.34 14.27 8.07
CA LEU A 385 3.94 13.88 8.34
C LEU A 385 3.85 13.02 9.60
N ARG A 386 4.73 12.02 9.74
CA ARG A 386 4.83 11.20 10.94
C ARG A 386 5.08 12.04 12.21
N LEU A 387 6.00 13.01 12.16
CA LEU A 387 6.27 13.90 13.29
C LEU A 387 5.12 14.88 13.57
N GLU A 388 4.40 15.34 12.55
CA GLU A 388 3.18 16.15 12.71
C GLU A 388 2.05 15.33 13.34
N ASP A 389 1.87 14.07 12.96
CA ASP A 389 0.85 13.15 13.52
C ASP A 389 1.22 12.63 14.90
N GLU A 390 2.49 12.31 15.16
CA GLU A 390 3.00 12.05 16.51
C GLU A 390 2.77 13.30 17.39
N ARG A 391 3.11 14.51 16.93
CA ARG A 391 2.82 15.76 17.66
C ARG A 391 1.33 15.97 17.91
N ARG A 392 0.46 15.71 16.92
CA ARG A 392 -1.01 15.78 17.07
C ARG A 392 -1.54 14.79 18.10
N SER A 393 -0.99 13.57 18.13
CA SER A 393 -1.37 12.57 19.14
C SER A 393 -0.97 13.02 20.56
N TRP A 394 0.21 13.62 20.71
CA TRP A 394 0.66 14.18 21.99
C TRP A 394 -0.12 15.44 22.39
N THR A 395 -0.45 16.35 21.46
CA THR A 395 -1.30 17.51 21.80
C THR A 395 -2.71 17.06 22.17
N ALA A 396 -3.34 16.16 21.41
CA ALA A 396 -4.65 15.63 21.75
C ALA A 396 -4.68 14.92 23.12
N TYR A 397 -3.63 14.17 23.47
CA TYR A 397 -3.50 13.52 24.77
C TYR A 397 -3.27 14.51 25.93
N LEU A 398 -2.55 15.60 25.69
CA LEU A 398 -2.35 16.67 26.68
C LEU A 398 -3.58 17.60 26.80
N GLU A 399 -4.29 17.83 25.70
CA GLU A 399 -5.54 18.59 25.63
C GLU A 399 -6.69 17.84 26.32
N SER A 400 -6.77 16.51 26.15
CA SER A 400 -7.73 15.66 26.91
C SER A 400 -7.46 15.67 28.42
N ASN A 401 -6.23 15.92 28.85
CA ASN A 401 -5.88 16.10 30.26
C ASN A 401 -6.09 17.55 30.77
N SER A 402 -6.57 18.49 29.94
CA SER A 402 -6.63 19.91 30.30
C SER A 402 -8.00 20.40 30.80
N GLU A 403 -9.09 19.70 30.49
CA GLU A 403 -10.46 20.04 30.92
C GLU A 403 -10.99 19.18 32.10
N GLY A 404 -10.15 18.34 32.70
CA GLY A 404 -10.50 17.47 33.83
C GLY A 404 -9.43 17.47 34.94
N PRO A 405 -9.71 16.84 36.10
CA PRO A 405 -8.65 16.50 37.05
C PRO A 405 -7.64 15.58 36.36
N VAL A 406 -6.35 15.81 36.59
CA VAL A 406 -5.25 15.12 35.87
C VAL A 406 -5.35 13.61 36.09
N GLU A 407 -5.75 12.85 35.06
CA GLU A 407 -5.94 11.39 35.17
C GLU A 407 -4.62 10.63 35.41
N PHE A 408 -3.47 11.27 35.21
CA PHE A 408 -2.14 10.66 35.34
C PHE A 408 -1.14 11.60 36.05
N ASP A 409 -1.06 11.52 37.38
CA ASP A 409 -0.12 12.28 38.24
C ASP A 409 1.38 12.02 37.96
N SER A 410 1.71 11.06 37.10
CA SER A 410 3.10 10.69 36.77
C SER A 410 3.24 10.18 35.33
N PRO A 411 4.34 10.49 34.62
CA PRO A 411 4.69 9.85 33.35
C PRO A 411 4.77 8.31 33.44
N GLU A 412 5.01 7.75 34.63
CA GLU A 412 4.95 6.29 34.82
C GLU A 412 3.51 5.76 34.74
N ALA A 413 2.53 6.52 35.24
CA ALA A 413 1.11 6.16 35.12
C ALA A 413 0.65 6.20 33.65
N VAL A 414 1.11 7.20 32.88
CA VAL A 414 0.93 7.26 31.41
C VAL A 414 1.54 6.03 30.72
N ALA A 415 2.76 5.63 31.10
CA ALA A 415 3.43 4.46 30.54
C ALA A 415 2.70 3.15 30.89
N ARG A 416 2.21 3.01 32.12
CA ARG A 416 1.40 1.86 32.56
C ARG A 416 0.07 1.79 31.80
N ALA A 417 -0.65 2.90 31.69
CA ALA A 417 -1.91 2.98 30.92
C ALA A 417 -1.70 2.64 29.43
N LEU A 418 -0.60 3.10 28.82
CA LEU A 418 -0.23 2.74 27.45
C LEU A 418 0.09 1.24 27.30
N VAL A 419 0.69 0.61 28.30
CA VAL A 419 0.92 -0.85 28.33
C VAL A 419 -0.39 -1.60 28.51
N GLU A 420 -1.27 -1.13 29.38
CA GLU A 420 -2.62 -1.70 29.56
C GLU A 420 -3.46 -1.59 28.30
N GLU A 421 -3.49 -0.44 27.62
CA GLU A 421 -4.23 -0.29 26.36
C GLU A 421 -3.62 -1.11 25.22
N ARG A 422 -2.29 -1.28 25.18
CA ARG A 422 -1.65 -2.23 24.26
C ARG A 422 -2.04 -3.68 24.57
N PHE A 423 -2.14 -4.05 25.85
CA PHE A 423 -2.57 -5.39 26.27
C PHE A 423 -4.06 -5.63 25.98
N ARG A 424 -4.93 -4.65 26.28
CA ARG A 424 -6.37 -4.65 25.94
C ARG A 424 -6.54 -4.78 24.42
N SER A 425 -5.87 -3.94 23.64
CA SER A 425 -5.86 -4.01 22.16
C SER A 425 -5.41 -5.39 21.65
N ALA A 426 -4.30 -5.93 22.18
CA ALA A 426 -3.83 -7.28 21.82
C ALA A 426 -4.89 -8.36 22.14
N SER A 427 -5.48 -8.32 23.33
CA SER A 427 -6.53 -9.27 23.74
C SER A 427 -7.82 -9.13 22.91
N LEU A 428 -8.13 -7.94 22.41
CA LEU A 428 -9.25 -7.71 21.48
C LEU A 428 -8.93 -8.26 20.09
N THR A 429 -7.70 -8.07 19.59
CA THR A 429 -7.28 -8.69 18.32
C THR A 429 -7.19 -10.21 18.40
N GLU A 430 -6.81 -10.77 19.55
CA GLU A 430 -6.84 -12.22 19.82
C GLU A 430 -8.28 -12.75 19.81
N ARG A 431 -9.22 -12.07 20.49
CA ARG A 431 -10.65 -12.41 20.48
C ARG A 431 -11.26 -12.31 19.09
N LEU A 432 -10.95 -11.27 18.32
CA LEU A 432 -11.40 -11.16 16.93
C LEU A 432 -10.79 -12.27 16.06
N GLY A 433 -9.51 -12.60 16.26
CA GLY A 433 -8.83 -13.72 15.60
C GLY A 433 -9.41 -15.10 15.98
N ALA A 434 -10.01 -15.25 17.16
CA ALA A 434 -10.71 -16.46 17.61
C ALA A 434 -12.17 -16.52 17.13
N LEU A 435 -12.85 -15.37 16.98
CA LEU A 435 -14.20 -15.30 16.42
C LEU A 435 -14.23 -15.50 14.89
N GLN A 436 -13.18 -15.08 14.18
CA GLN A 436 -13.08 -15.23 12.72
C GLN A 436 -13.21 -16.69 12.21
N PRO A 437 -12.54 -17.70 12.79
CA PRO A 437 -12.77 -19.10 12.42
C PRO A 437 -14.14 -19.61 12.87
N GLU A 438 -14.67 -19.18 14.03
CA GLU A 438 -16.03 -19.59 14.44
C GLU A 438 -17.09 -19.08 13.45
N ILE A 439 -16.93 -17.87 12.92
CA ILE A 439 -17.76 -17.33 11.84
C ILE A 439 -17.58 -18.15 10.56
N ALA A 440 -16.34 -18.50 10.18
CA ALA A 440 -16.08 -19.31 8.99
C ALA A 440 -16.69 -20.73 9.10
N ASP A 441 -16.64 -21.35 10.27
CA ASP A 441 -17.27 -22.66 10.54
C ASP A 441 -18.80 -22.55 10.49
N ARG A 442 -19.38 -21.49 11.06
CA ARG A 442 -20.82 -21.19 10.93
C ARG A 442 -21.23 -20.97 9.47
N ASP A 443 -20.45 -20.23 8.69
CA ASP A 443 -20.69 -20.03 7.25
C ASP A 443 -20.59 -21.36 6.46
N ASN A 444 -19.69 -22.26 6.85
CA ASN A 444 -19.56 -23.57 6.22
C ASN A 444 -20.74 -24.49 6.57
N ILE A 445 -21.23 -24.43 7.81
CA ILE A 445 -22.47 -25.10 8.23
C ILE A 445 -23.67 -24.54 7.44
N ILE A 446 -23.81 -23.21 7.34
CA ILE A 446 -24.88 -22.56 6.56
C ILE A 446 -24.86 -23.05 5.10
N LYS A 447 -23.70 -23.02 4.42
CA LYS A 447 -23.57 -23.52 3.04
C LYS A 447 -23.97 -25.00 2.92
N SER A 448 -23.58 -25.84 3.88
CA SER A 448 -23.98 -27.27 3.86
C SER A 448 -25.49 -27.46 3.99
N LEU A 449 -26.15 -26.65 4.83
CA LEU A 449 -27.62 -26.66 4.98
C LEU A 449 -28.34 -26.05 3.77
N GLU A 450 -27.73 -25.07 3.10
CA GLU A 450 -28.24 -24.52 1.83
C GLU A 450 -28.12 -25.53 0.68
N ASP A 451 -27.00 -26.26 0.59
CA ASP A 451 -26.79 -27.38 -0.34
C ASP A 451 -27.79 -28.52 -0.09
N GLU A 452 -28.01 -28.91 1.17
CA GLU A 452 -29.00 -29.92 1.54
C GLU A 452 -30.42 -29.46 1.21
N LYS A 453 -30.77 -28.21 1.51
CA LYS A 453 -32.05 -27.60 1.14
C LYS A 453 -32.23 -27.57 -0.38
N ALA A 454 -31.19 -27.24 -1.15
CA ALA A 454 -31.23 -27.27 -2.62
C ALA A 454 -31.46 -28.70 -3.15
N ARG A 455 -30.76 -29.71 -2.60
CA ARG A 455 -30.96 -31.13 -2.94
C ARG A 455 -32.36 -31.62 -2.58
N LEU A 456 -32.90 -31.22 -1.43
CA LEU A 456 -34.26 -31.56 -1.01
C LEU A 456 -35.33 -30.89 -1.90
N LEU A 457 -35.12 -29.64 -2.30
CA LEU A 457 -36.00 -28.97 -3.28
C LEU A 457 -35.94 -29.65 -4.64
N GLU A 458 -34.75 -30.01 -5.12
CA GLU A 458 -34.59 -30.77 -6.38
C GLU A 458 -35.23 -32.17 -6.30
N GLN A 459 -35.15 -32.83 -5.15
CA GLN A 459 -35.87 -34.10 -4.90
C GLN A 459 -37.40 -33.91 -4.87
N ILE A 460 -37.90 -32.85 -4.24
CA ILE A 460 -39.34 -32.51 -4.24
C ILE A 460 -39.81 -32.19 -5.67
N GLU A 461 -39.02 -31.48 -6.47
CA GLU A 461 -39.33 -31.20 -7.87
C GLU A 461 -39.30 -32.47 -8.72
N LYS A 462 -38.29 -33.34 -8.58
CA LYS A 462 -38.22 -34.65 -9.23
C LYS A 462 -39.42 -35.54 -8.85
N LEU A 463 -39.80 -35.58 -7.57
CA LEU A 463 -40.97 -36.32 -7.11
C LEU A 463 -42.26 -35.73 -7.70
N ARG A 464 -42.41 -34.40 -7.70
CA ARG A 464 -43.56 -33.69 -8.29
C ARG A 464 -43.66 -33.88 -9.82
N ALA A 465 -42.54 -33.95 -10.53
CA ALA A 465 -42.49 -34.24 -11.95
C ALA A 465 -42.77 -35.72 -12.27
N SER A 466 -42.29 -36.65 -11.42
CA SER A 466 -42.60 -38.08 -11.53
C SER A 466 -44.08 -38.38 -11.22
N SER A 467 -44.67 -37.58 -10.32
CA SER A 467 -46.11 -37.53 -10.06
C SER A 467 -46.85 -36.75 -11.16
N GLY A 468 -46.82 -37.29 -12.39
CA GLY A 468 -47.67 -36.84 -13.48
C GLY A 468 -49.16 -36.80 -13.09
N PRO A 469 -50.01 -36.04 -13.83
CA PRO A 469 -51.33 -35.59 -13.39
C PRO A 469 -52.18 -36.74 -12.86
N SER A 470 -52.38 -36.73 -11.53
CA SER A 470 -52.78 -37.90 -10.78
C SER A 470 -54.22 -38.31 -11.10
N ALA A 471 -54.59 -39.56 -10.76
CA ALA A 471 -55.99 -39.96 -10.67
C ALA A 471 -56.78 -38.97 -9.79
N ASN A 472 -56.14 -38.40 -8.75
CA ASN A 472 -56.71 -37.36 -7.90
C ASN A 472 -57.03 -36.05 -8.64
N ASP A 473 -56.22 -35.62 -9.62
CA ASP A 473 -56.51 -34.38 -10.36
C ASP A 473 -57.59 -34.57 -11.41
N LYS A 474 -57.67 -35.78 -12.00
CA LYS A 474 -58.82 -36.20 -12.82
C LYS A 474 -60.09 -36.39 -11.97
N ALA A 475 -59.96 -36.81 -10.71
CA ALA A 475 -61.07 -36.90 -9.76
C ALA A 475 -61.55 -35.51 -9.29
N ARG A 476 -60.62 -34.59 -8.97
CA ARG A 476 -60.91 -33.17 -8.68
C ARG A 476 -61.63 -32.52 -9.87
N ALA A 477 -61.09 -32.63 -11.08
CA ALA A 477 -61.72 -32.10 -12.29
C ALA A 477 -63.09 -32.74 -12.61
N ARG A 478 -63.41 -33.93 -12.07
CA ARG A 478 -64.76 -34.52 -12.11
C ARG A 478 -65.66 -33.95 -11.01
N LEU A 479 -65.16 -33.87 -9.77
CA LEU A 479 -65.88 -33.31 -8.61
C LEU A 479 -66.22 -31.83 -8.81
N ASP A 480 -65.33 -31.03 -9.38
CA ASP A 480 -65.59 -29.62 -9.67
C ASP A 480 -66.57 -29.46 -10.85
N ARG A 481 -66.62 -30.42 -11.78
CA ARG A 481 -67.67 -30.49 -12.81
C ARG A 481 -69.02 -30.89 -12.22
N GLN A 482 -69.04 -31.81 -11.25
CA GLN A 482 -70.24 -32.20 -10.50
C GLN A 482 -70.75 -31.03 -9.63
N ARG A 483 -69.85 -30.30 -8.94
CA ARG A 483 -70.17 -29.06 -8.22
C ARG A 483 -70.73 -28.01 -9.16
N ALA A 484 -70.15 -27.79 -10.34
CA ALA A 484 -70.65 -26.84 -11.33
C ALA A 484 -72.00 -27.24 -11.95
N LEU A 485 -72.38 -28.52 -11.91
CA LEU A 485 -73.73 -28.99 -12.25
C LEU A 485 -74.69 -28.78 -11.08
N ALA A 486 -74.33 -29.21 -9.87
CA ALA A 486 -75.13 -29.02 -8.66
C ALA A 486 -75.40 -27.55 -8.34
N VAL A 487 -74.46 -26.63 -8.61
CA VAL A 487 -74.68 -25.18 -8.50
C VAL A 487 -75.74 -24.70 -9.50
N LYS A 488 -75.72 -25.20 -10.74
CA LYS A 488 -76.75 -24.87 -11.75
C LYS A 488 -78.11 -25.49 -11.44
N GLU A 489 -78.14 -26.67 -10.83
CA GLU A 489 -79.35 -27.28 -10.30
C GLU A 489 -79.91 -26.47 -9.13
N VAL A 490 -79.06 -25.96 -8.22
CA VAL A 490 -79.45 -25.04 -7.14
C VAL A 490 -79.90 -23.68 -7.71
N GLU A 491 -79.28 -23.14 -8.75
CA GLU A 491 -79.72 -21.93 -9.44
C GLU A 491 -81.08 -22.13 -10.13
N TYR A 492 -81.30 -23.29 -10.76
CA TYR A 492 -82.57 -23.67 -11.39
C TYR A 492 -83.68 -23.87 -10.35
N LEU A 493 -83.40 -24.57 -9.25
CA LEU A 493 -84.33 -24.74 -8.13
C LEU A 493 -84.63 -23.40 -7.44
N ARG A 494 -83.65 -22.50 -7.31
CA ARG A 494 -83.88 -21.11 -6.85
C ARG A 494 -84.69 -20.29 -7.83
N ALA A 495 -84.57 -20.52 -9.13
CA ALA A 495 -85.42 -19.88 -10.13
C ALA A 495 -86.85 -20.41 -10.07
N GLN A 496 -87.04 -21.72 -9.88
CA GLN A 496 -88.36 -22.35 -9.66
C GLN A 496 -89.01 -21.86 -8.36
N LEU A 497 -88.28 -21.88 -7.25
CA LEU A 497 -88.74 -21.30 -5.98
C LEU A 497 -89.12 -19.83 -6.17
N LYS A 498 -88.30 -19.02 -6.87
CA LYS A 498 -88.64 -17.63 -7.15
C LYS A 498 -89.88 -17.46 -8.05
N THR A 499 -90.19 -18.40 -8.95
CA THR A 499 -91.47 -18.37 -9.67
C THR A 499 -92.63 -18.76 -8.77
N PHE A 500 -92.48 -19.73 -7.86
CA PHE A 500 -93.51 -20.05 -6.87
C PHE A 500 -93.71 -18.91 -5.86
N ASP A 501 -92.64 -18.29 -5.34
CA ASP A 501 -92.69 -17.08 -4.52
C ASP A 501 -93.48 -15.96 -5.23
N MET A 502 -93.34 -15.82 -6.55
CA MET A 502 -94.07 -14.83 -7.36
C MET A 502 -95.53 -15.22 -7.62
N GLU A 503 -95.84 -16.51 -7.77
CA GLU A 503 -97.22 -17.00 -7.90
C GLU A 503 -97.97 -16.94 -6.55
N ASP A 504 -97.36 -17.35 -5.44
CA ASP A 504 -97.94 -17.27 -4.09
C ASP A 504 -98.19 -15.82 -3.67
N VAL A 505 -97.23 -14.90 -3.92
CA VAL A 505 -97.39 -13.45 -3.67
C VAL A 505 -98.48 -12.82 -4.56
N THR A 506 -98.86 -13.44 -5.68
CA THR A 506 -99.94 -12.94 -6.55
C THR A 506 -101.29 -13.66 -6.37
N MET A 507 -101.33 -14.81 -5.69
CA MET A 507 -102.53 -15.63 -5.56
C MET A 507 -103.05 -15.82 -4.12
N GLN A 508 -102.21 -15.86 -3.08
CA GLN A 508 -102.65 -16.20 -1.70
C GLN A 508 -101.90 -15.43 -0.59
N PRO A 509 -102.32 -14.19 -0.25
CA PRO A 509 -101.64 -13.38 0.77
C PRO A 509 -101.79 -13.88 2.22
N GLU A 510 -102.80 -14.71 2.54
CA GLU A 510 -103.10 -15.11 3.93
C GLU A 510 -102.23 -16.27 4.46
N GLN A 511 -101.49 -16.99 3.61
CA GLN A 511 -100.59 -18.07 4.07
C GLN A 511 -99.20 -17.58 4.51
N LEU A 512 -98.91 -16.29 4.36
CA LEU A 512 -97.57 -15.73 4.58
C LEU A 512 -97.05 -15.86 6.01
N ASP A 513 -97.91 -15.96 7.03
CA ASP A 513 -97.47 -16.04 8.43
C ASP A 513 -97.17 -17.46 8.91
N GLU A 514 -97.84 -18.49 8.38
CA GLU A 514 -97.45 -19.89 8.64
C GLU A 514 -96.07 -20.22 8.06
N GLN A 515 -95.79 -19.73 6.85
CA GLN A 515 -94.49 -19.95 6.20
C GLN A 515 -93.37 -19.19 6.94
N LYS A 516 -93.63 -17.96 7.41
CA LYS A 516 -92.69 -17.23 8.29
C LYS A 516 -92.49 -17.93 9.63
N ALA A 517 -93.53 -18.46 10.26
CA ALA A 517 -93.41 -19.20 11.52
C ALA A 517 -92.50 -20.43 11.37
N LYS A 518 -92.72 -21.23 10.30
CA LYS A 518 -91.84 -22.36 9.95
C LYS A 518 -90.40 -21.90 9.70
N ARG A 519 -90.22 -20.77 9.00
CA ARG A 519 -88.90 -20.16 8.73
C ARG A 519 -88.20 -19.62 9.98
N ILE A 520 -88.95 -19.16 10.98
CA ILE A 520 -88.40 -18.74 12.29
C ILE A 520 -87.96 -19.98 13.06
N GLN A 521 -88.80 -21.02 13.12
CA GLN A 521 -88.43 -22.30 13.74
C GLN A 521 -87.18 -22.88 13.08
N GLU A 522 -87.06 -22.92 11.75
CA GLU A 522 -85.85 -23.35 11.03
C GLU A 522 -84.57 -22.61 11.45
N LEU A 523 -84.67 -21.33 11.85
CA LEU A 523 -83.56 -20.50 12.29
C LEU A 523 -83.24 -20.69 13.79
N GLU A 524 -84.27 -20.88 14.62
CA GLU A 524 -84.12 -21.25 16.04
C GLU A 524 -83.44 -22.62 16.16
N ASP A 525 -83.90 -23.60 15.36
CA ASP A 525 -83.30 -24.94 15.21
C ASP A 525 -81.82 -24.90 14.79
N LEU A 526 -81.40 -23.87 14.04
CA LEU A 526 -80.03 -23.69 13.55
C LEU A 526 -79.16 -23.01 14.61
N VAL A 527 -79.72 -22.04 15.34
CA VAL A 527 -79.08 -21.40 16.49
C VAL A 527 -78.83 -22.41 17.61
N ASP A 528 -79.77 -23.32 17.88
CA ASP A 528 -79.58 -24.34 18.91
C ASP A 528 -78.56 -25.41 18.50
N LYS A 529 -78.51 -25.82 17.22
CA LYS A 529 -77.42 -26.67 16.70
C LYS A 529 -76.05 -26.00 16.82
N TYR A 530 -75.94 -24.68 16.58
CA TYR A 530 -74.68 -23.96 16.85
C TYR A 530 -74.34 -23.88 18.35
N LYS A 531 -75.32 -23.82 19.27
CA LYS A 531 -75.05 -23.93 20.72
C LYS A 531 -74.54 -25.33 21.08
N GLU A 532 -75.13 -26.38 20.51
CA GLU A 532 -74.67 -27.75 20.68
C GLU A 532 -73.24 -27.93 20.16
N GLU A 533 -72.93 -27.44 18.96
CA GLU A 533 -71.55 -27.45 18.40
C GLU A 533 -70.55 -26.65 19.25
N VAL A 534 -70.93 -25.49 19.78
CA VAL A 534 -70.06 -24.71 20.69
C VAL A 534 -69.87 -25.43 22.03
N ASN A 535 -70.89 -26.14 22.52
CA ASN A 535 -70.78 -26.93 23.75
C ASN A 535 -69.93 -28.19 23.56
N THR A 536 -70.05 -28.90 22.42
CA THR A 536 -69.18 -30.04 22.11
C THR A 536 -67.75 -29.58 21.88
N LEU A 537 -67.50 -28.45 21.20
CA LEU A 537 -66.15 -27.89 21.07
C LEU A 537 -65.54 -27.46 22.42
N HIS A 538 -66.34 -26.96 23.38
CA HIS A 538 -65.85 -26.73 24.75
C HIS A 538 -65.57 -28.03 25.50
N ALA A 539 -66.40 -29.07 25.33
CA ALA A 539 -66.15 -30.38 25.92
C ALA A 539 -64.89 -31.04 25.33
N ASP A 540 -64.70 -30.94 24.02
CA ASP A 540 -63.51 -31.43 23.31
C ASP A 540 -62.25 -30.67 23.75
N LEU A 541 -62.29 -29.34 23.84
CA LEU A 541 -61.19 -28.55 24.39
C LEU A 541 -60.86 -28.95 25.83
N THR A 542 -61.88 -29.11 26.69
CA THR A 542 -61.72 -29.59 28.08
C THR A 542 -61.13 -31.01 28.10
N SER A 543 -61.48 -31.86 27.12
CA SER A 543 -60.90 -33.21 26.98
C SER A 543 -59.44 -33.18 26.54
N LEU A 544 -59.03 -32.26 25.65
CA LEU A 544 -57.63 -32.09 25.27
C LEU A 544 -56.78 -31.48 26.41
N GLU A 545 -57.35 -30.54 27.17
CA GLU A 545 -56.67 -29.91 28.32
C GLU A 545 -56.48 -30.91 29.47
N SER A 546 -57.45 -31.82 29.68
CA SER A 546 -57.31 -32.94 30.64
C SER A 546 -56.52 -34.15 30.11
N ALA A 547 -56.42 -34.34 28.79
CA ALA A 547 -55.58 -35.38 28.17
C ALA A 547 -54.09 -35.00 28.03
N SER A 548 -53.73 -33.73 28.26
CA SER A 548 -52.35 -33.22 28.12
C SER A 548 -51.55 -33.10 29.43
N THR A 549 -52.14 -33.49 30.57
CA THR A 549 -51.56 -33.30 31.92
C THR A 549 -51.01 -34.58 32.57
N SER A 550 -50.11 -35.31 31.88
CA SER A 550 -49.26 -36.34 32.49
C SER A 550 -48.06 -36.77 31.61
N PRO A 551 -46.92 -37.20 32.19
CA PRO A 551 -46.15 -36.43 33.17
C PRO A 551 -44.66 -36.31 32.75
N VAL A 552 -44.10 -35.10 32.74
CA VAL A 552 -42.65 -34.88 32.51
C VAL A 552 -41.92 -34.80 33.84
N GLN A 553 -40.79 -35.49 33.95
CA GLN A 553 -39.98 -35.58 35.18
C GLN A 553 -39.24 -34.26 35.49
N PRO A 554 -39.32 -33.74 36.73
CA PRO A 554 -38.30 -32.87 37.31
C PRO A 554 -37.32 -33.67 38.18
N VAL A 555 -36.03 -33.34 38.10
CA VAL A 555 -34.96 -34.07 38.80
C VAL A 555 -34.69 -33.48 40.20
N LEU A 556 -34.84 -34.32 41.24
CA LEU A 556 -34.24 -34.23 42.58
C LEU A 556 -34.03 -32.83 43.21
N ALA A 557 -35.01 -32.30 43.93
CA ALA A 557 -34.79 -31.32 45.01
C ALA A 557 -35.86 -31.41 46.12
N GLY A 558 -35.43 -31.36 47.39
CA GLY A 558 -36.22 -31.75 48.57
C GLY A 558 -37.53 -30.99 48.84
N THR A 559 -38.58 -31.76 49.15
CA THR A 559 -39.91 -31.28 49.54
C THR A 559 -39.97 -30.79 51.00
N LYS A 560 -40.53 -29.59 51.22
CA LYS A 560 -41.04 -29.14 52.53
C LYS A 560 -42.25 -28.20 52.39
N ARG A 561 -43.46 -28.77 52.58
CA ARG A 561 -44.77 -28.15 52.91
C ARG A 561 -45.25 -26.94 52.07
N PRO A 562 -46.50 -26.92 51.57
CA PRO A 562 -47.08 -25.71 50.99
C PRO A 562 -47.19 -24.60 52.05
N ARG A 563 -47.10 -23.35 51.60
CA ARG A 563 -47.16 -22.12 52.39
C ARG A 563 -47.75 -21.04 51.48
N ASP A 564 -48.68 -20.24 52.00
CA ASP A 564 -49.54 -19.32 51.24
C ASP A 564 -48.90 -18.70 49.99
N ASP A 565 -49.27 -19.25 48.83
CA ASP A 565 -48.62 -18.96 47.55
C ASP A 565 -48.89 -17.54 47.00
N HIS A 566 -49.80 -16.77 47.63
CA HIS A 566 -50.16 -15.41 47.19
C HIS A 566 -49.03 -14.40 47.45
N ASP A 567 -48.49 -14.33 48.67
CA ASP A 567 -47.34 -13.48 49.01
C ASP A 567 -46.07 -13.97 48.27
N GLY A 568 -45.94 -15.29 48.09
CA GLY A 568 -44.82 -15.91 47.39
C GLY A 568 -44.75 -15.50 45.92
N ALA A 569 -45.85 -15.66 45.18
CA ALA A 569 -45.93 -15.32 43.77
C ALA A 569 -45.67 -13.83 43.51
N GLU A 570 -46.22 -12.93 44.33
CA GLU A 570 -45.95 -11.49 44.22
C GLU A 570 -44.51 -11.14 44.57
N SER A 571 -43.93 -11.76 45.62
CA SER A 571 -42.52 -11.56 45.98
C SER A 571 -41.56 -12.04 44.88
N GLU A 572 -41.87 -13.17 44.22
CA GLU A 572 -41.10 -13.65 43.07
C GLU A 572 -41.27 -12.76 41.83
N GLN A 573 -42.47 -12.28 41.52
CA GLN A 573 -42.69 -11.34 40.42
C GLN A 573 -41.96 -10.00 40.67
N LEU A 574 -42.05 -9.45 41.89
CA LEU A 574 -41.27 -8.27 42.31
C LEU A 574 -39.76 -8.54 42.24
N GLY A 575 -39.32 -9.74 42.64
CA GLY A 575 -37.92 -10.17 42.51
C GLY A 575 -37.45 -10.26 41.06
N GLN A 576 -38.28 -10.75 40.14
CA GLN A 576 -38.02 -10.77 38.70
C GLN A 576 -38.02 -9.35 38.11
N LEU A 577 -38.96 -8.50 38.51
CA LEU A 577 -39.02 -7.10 38.09
C LEU A 577 -37.81 -6.31 38.60
N ALA A 578 -37.36 -6.54 39.83
CA ALA A 578 -36.14 -5.92 40.38
C ALA A 578 -34.87 -6.39 39.64
N ARG A 579 -34.78 -7.67 39.24
CA ARG A 579 -33.70 -8.18 38.38
C ARG A 579 -33.75 -7.56 36.98
N LYS A 580 -34.94 -7.46 36.37
CA LYS A 580 -35.15 -6.79 35.07
C LYS A 580 -34.81 -5.30 35.16
N ASN A 581 -35.20 -4.61 36.22
CA ASN A 581 -34.89 -3.19 36.44
C ASN A 581 -33.38 -2.97 36.61
N ARG A 582 -32.68 -3.80 37.39
CA ARG A 582 -31.21 -3.77 37.48
C ARG A 582 -30.53 -4.07 36.14
N LYS A 583 -31.05 -5.02 35.36
CA LYS A 583 -30.52 -5.34 34.01
C LYS A 583 -30.71 -4.18 33.04
N LEU A 584 -31.88 -3.54 33.06
CA LEU A 584 -32.15 -2.32 32.29
C LEU A 584 -31.32 -1.12 32.76
N GLN A 585 -31.01 -1.02 34.06
CA GLN A 585 -30.09 -0.01 34.60
C GLN A 585 -28.65 -0.23 34.11
N SER A 586 -28.15 -1.48 34.08
CA SER A 586 -26.83 -1.78 33.49
C SER A 586 -26.83 -1.58 31.98
N GLU A 587 -27.85 -2.05 31.26
CA GLU A 587 -27.97 -1.83 29.80
C GLU A 587 -28.07 -0.33 29.48
N PHE A 588 -28.72 0.47 30.32
CA PHE A 588 -28.75 1.92 30.19
C PHE A 588 -27.38 2.56 30.49
N SER A 589 -26.64 2.11 31.51
CA SER A 589 -25.28 2.63 31.75
C SER A 589 -24.32 2.25 30.62
N ASP A 590 -24.44 1.04 30.08
CA ASP A 590 -23.59 0.53 29.00
C ASP A 590 -23.90 1.24 27.67
N LEU A 591 -25.18 1.49 27.38
CA LEU A 591 -25.58 2.35 26.25
C LEU A 591 -25.14 3.81 26.46
N GLN A 592 -25.16 4.33 27.69
CA GLN A 592 -24.72 5.70 27.98
C GLN A 592 -23.19 5.86 27.93
N THR A 593 -22.40 4.83 28.25
CA THR A 593 -20.94 4.85 28.03
C THR A 593 -20.61 4.69 26.55
N ALA A 594 -21.25 3.75 25.84
CA ALA A 594 -21.11 3.59 24.40
C ALA A 594 -21.46 4.87 23.62
N HIS A 595 -22.54 5.57 24.01
CA HIS A 595 -22.93 6.85 23.41
C HIS A 595 -21.87 7.94 23.65
N ARG A 596 -21.30 8.04 24.86
CA ARG A 596 -20.21 8.99 25.15
C ARG A 596 -18.94 8.69 24.37
N ILE A 597 -18.61 7.40 24.18
CA ILE A 597 -17.46 6.98 23.37
C ILE A 597 -17.71 7.36 21.91
N LEU A 598 -18.86 7.02 21.34
CA LEU A 598 -19.20 7.31 19.95
C LEU A 598 -19.28 8.82 19.66
N GLN A 599 -19.71 9.64 20.63
CA GLN A 599 -19.61 11.11 20.53
C GLN A 599 -18.17 11.59 20.45
N LYS A 600 -17.28 11.12 21.35
CA LYS A 600 -15.85 11.45 21.30
C LYS A 600 -15.18 10.95 20.01
N GLU A 601 -15.54 9.78 19.52
CA GLU A 601 -15.06 9.27 18.22
C GLU A 601 -15.54 10.14 17.05
N HIS A 602 -16.77 10.64 17.09
CA HIS A 602 -17.28 11.59 16.10
C HIS A 602 -16.54 12.95 16.16
N GLU A 603 -16.24 13.47 17.35
CA GLU A 603 -15.47 14.71 17.56
C GLU A 603 -14.01 14.55 17.09
N VAL A 604 -13.36 13.42 17.40
CA VAL A 604 -12.01 13.08 16.93
C VAL A 604 -11.98 12.88 15.42
N THR A 605 -12.91 12.12 14.83
CA THR A 605 -12.93 11.90 13.37
C THR A 605 -13.29 13.16 12.59
N THR A 606 -14.18 14.02 13.10
CA THR A 606 -14.48 15.32 12.44
C THR A 606 -13.31 16.30 12.53
N SER A 607 -12.58 16.36 13.65
CA SER A 607 -11.36 17.19 13.76
C SER A 607 -10.22 16.66 12.88
N GLN A 608 -10.00 15.35 12.81
CA GLN A 608 -9.06 14.73 11.86
C GLN A 608 -9.44 15.02 10.40
N LEU A 609 -10.72 14.91 10.06
CA LEU A 609 -11.24 15.19 8.71
C LEU A 609 -11.13 16.68 8.35
N ALA A 610 -11.25 17.59 9.33
CA ALA A 610 -10.93 19.01 9.15
C ALA A 610 -9.43 19.23 8.91
N ALA A 611 -8.55 18.62 9.73
CA ALA A 611 -7.10 18.71 9.55
C ALA A 611 -6.63 18.16 8.19
N ALA A 612 -7.21 17.05 7.73
CA ALA A 612 -6.95 16.48 6.40
C ALA A 612 -7.46 17.40 5.27
N LYS A 613 -8.59 18.08 5.45
CA LYS A 613 -9.07 19.12 4.51
C LYS A 613 -8.15 20.34 4.47
N GLU A 614 -7.58 20.78 5.59
CA GLU A 614 -6.57 21.85 5.58
C GLU A 614 -5.25 21.38 4.94
N GLN A 615 -4.83 20.13 5.15
CA GLN A 615 -3.69 19.55 4.42
C GLN A 615 -3.94 19.47 2.91
N LEU A 616 -5.17 19.17 2.46
CA LEU A 616 -5.56 19.24 1.04
C LEU A 616 -5.58 20.67 0.47
N LYS A 617 -5.65 21.72 1.30
CA LYS A 617 -5.44 23.11 0.87
C LYS A 617 -3.97 23.50 0.78
N THR A 618 -3.02 22.65 1.18
CA THR A 618 -1.59 22.94 0.99
C THR A 618 -1.29 23.04 -0.51
N ARG A 619 -0.85 24.22 -0.93
CA ARG A 619 -0.78 24.60 -2.34
C ARG A 619 0.36 23.87 -3.03
N ILE A 620 0.04 22.81 -3.78
CA ILE A 620 0.99 22.09 -4.64
C ILE A 620 1.70 23.11 -5.53
N LEU A 621 3.04 23.10 -5.51
CA LEU A 621 3.88 24.00 -6.30
C LEU A 621 3.93 23.53 -7.77
N SER A 622 2.84 23.71 -8.49
CA SER A 622 2.84 23.57 -9.94
C SER A 622 3.53 24.76 -10.60
N LEU A 623 4.15 24.53 -11.76
CA LEU A 623 4.41 25.62 -12.72
C LEU A 623 3.11 26.42 -12.92
N ARG A 624 3.23 27.76 -12.92
CA ARG A 624 2.09 28.69 -13.04
C ARG A 624 1.27 28.38 -14.30
N ASP A 625 1.99 28.19 -15.40
CA ASP A 625 1.47 27.86 -16.72
C ASP A 625 1.99 26.46 -17.09
N ASN A 626 1.37 25.42 -16.51
CA ASN A 626 1.73 24.03 -16.77
C ASN A 626 1.03 23.53 -18.06
N PRO A 627 1.75 23.25 -19.15
CA PRO A 627 1.15 22.87 -20.43
C PRO A 627 0.36 21.56 -20.35
N THR A 628 0.74 20.64 -19.46
CA THR A 628 -0.02 19.41 -19.20
C THR A 628 -1.38 19.72 -18.57
N SER A 629 -1.43 20.68 -17.64
CA SER A 629 -2.69 21.12 -17.02
C SER A 629 -3.56 21.93 -17.99
N GLU A 630 -2.97 22.73 -18.87
CA GLU A 630 -3.71 23.42 -19.94
C GLU A 630 -4.30 22.42 -20.94
N TYR A 631 -3.51 21.44 -21.38
CA TYR A 631 -3.95 20.36 -22.26
C TYR A 631 -5.03 19.48 -21.61
N GLU A 632 -4.93 19.23 -20.30
CA GLU A 632 -5.97 18.54 -19.52
C GLU A 632 -7.25 19.39 -19.38
N LYS A 633 -7.15 20.69 -19.09
CA LYS A 633 -8.31 21.60 -19.08
C LYS A 633 -9.01 21.58 -20.44
N ILE A 634 -8.26 21.79 -21.53
CA ILE A 634 -8.77 21.74 -22.91
C ILE A 634 -9.45 20.39 -23.18
N LYS A 635 -8.84 19.25 -22.80
CA LYS A 635 -9.43 17.91 -22.93
C LYS A 635 -10.71 17.74 -22.11
N THR A 636 -10.73 18.16 -20.84
CA THR A 636 -11.94 18.02 -20.02
C THR A 636 -13.04 18.94 -20.49
N ASP A 637 -12.74 20.12 -21.02
CA ASP A 637 -13.71 21.06 -21.55
C ASP A 637 -14.26 20.64 -22.91
N THR A 638 -13.45 20.07 -23.81
CA THR A 638 -13.97 19.43 -25.04
C THR A 638 -14.79 18.18 -24.72
N LEU A 639 -14.37 17.35 -23.76
CA LEU A 639 -15.17 16.20 -23.32
C LEU A 639 -16.48 16.62 -22.62
N LYS A 640 -16.51 17.73 -21.87
CA LYS A 640 -17.75 18.31 -21.32
C LYS A 640 -18.64 18.81 -22.46
N ALA A 641 -18.11 19.58 -23.40
CA ALA A 641 -18.87 20.10 -24.54
C ALA A 641 -19.47 18.97 -25.40
N LEU A 642 -18.68 17.95 -25.73
CA LEU A 642 -19.15 16.77 -26.47
C LEU A 642 -20.15 15.94 -25.68
N LYS A 643 -20.05 15.84 -24.34
CA LYS A 643 -21.06 15.16 -23.52
C LYS A 643 -22.37 15.95 -23.45
N LEU A 644 -22.31 17.27 -23.39
CA LEU A 644 -23.50 18.14 -23.47
C LEU A 644 -24.14 18.07 -24.86
N GLU A 645 -23.36 18.14 -25.94
CA GLU A 645 -23.84 17.96 -27.30
C GLU A 645 -24.49 16.58 -27.50
N ASN A 646 -23.87 15.49 -27.04
CA ASN A 646 -24.50 14.17 -27.10
C ASN A 646 -25.80 14.09 -26.29
N ALA A 647 -25.87 14.74 -25.12
CA ALA A 647 -27.10 14.79 -24.32
C ALA A 647 -28.21 15.63 -25.00
N GLU A 648 -27.88 16.75 -25.63
CA GLU A 648 -28.81 17.56 -26.43
C GLU A 648 -29.27 16.83 -27.70
N LEU A 649 -28.36 16.16 -28.42
CA LEU A 649 -28.68 15.37 -29.60
C LEU A 649 -29.57 14.18 -29.25
N LEU A 650 -29.31 13.47 -28.15
CA LEU A 650 -30.20 12.42 -27.63
C LEU A 650 -31.57 13.00 -27.27
N ALA A 651 -31.63 14.09 -26.49
CA ALA A 651 -32.89 14.75 -26.15
C ALA A 651 -33.65 15.29 -27.38
N HIS A 652 -32.98 15.60 -28.48
CA HIS A 652 -33.61 15.97 -29.75
C HIS A 652 -34.15 14.75 -30.51
N LEU A 653 -33.38 13.66 -30.58
CA LEU A 653 -33.81 12.39 -31.18
C LEU A 653 -35.01 11.77 -30.45
N GLU A 654 -35.01 11.83 -29.11
CA GLU A 654 -36.12 11.39 -28.24
C GLU A 654 -37.39 12.24 -28.44
N ARG A 655 -37.25 13.52 -28.80
CA ARG A 655 -38.38 14.44 -28.99
C ARG A 655 -38.97 14.42 -30.40
N GLN A 656 -38.14 14.37 -31.45
CA GLN A 656 -38.58 14.43 -32.84
C GLN A 656 -37.66 13.63 -33.79
N PRO A 657 -37.92 12.33 -34.02
CA PRO A 657 -37.06 11.47 -34.85
C PRO A 657 -37.15 11.71 -36.37
N THR A 658 -37.97 12.66 -36.85
CA THR A 658 -38.34 12.81 -38.27
C THR A 658 -38.05 14.17 -38.91
N LEU A 659 -37.50 15.15 -38.18
CA LEU A 659 -37.26 16.51 -38.69
C LEU A 659 -35.77 16.91 -38.68
N PHE A 660 -35.00 16.36 -39.62
CA PHE A 660 -33.57 16.68 -39.85
C PHE A 660 -33.29 18.10 -40.39
N ALA A 661 -34.27 19.00 -40.41
CA ALA A 661 -34.20 20.31 -41.08
C ALA A 661 -33.74 21.47 -40.16
N THR A 662 -33.27 21.20 -38.95
CA THR A 662 -32.83 22.23 -37.99
C THR A 662 -31.46 21.88 -37.41
N VAL A 663 -30.46 22.72 -37.70
CA VAL A 663 -29.10 22.56 -37.16
C VAL A 663 -29.12 22.90 -35.66
N PRO A 664 -28.62 22.02 -34.76
CA PRO A 664 -28.53 22.30 -33.33
C PRO A 664 -27.74 23.57 -33.02
N ALA A 665 -28.22 24.35 -32.04
CA ALA A 665 -27.55 25.57 -31.59
C ALA A 665 -26.12 25.30 -31.08
N THR A 666 -25.88 24.12 -30.52
CA THR A 666 -24.56 23.60 -30.09
C THR A 666 -23.59 23.44 -31.25
N GLN A 667 -24.02 22.96 -32.42
CA GLN A 667 -23.18 22.88 -33.63
C GLN A 667 -22.83 24.28 -34.16
N ILE A 668 -23.77 25.22 -34.11
CA ILE A 668 -23.52 26.63 -34.44
C ILE A 668 -22.53 27.26 -33.44
N ALA A 669 -22.58 26.89 -32.16
CA ALA A 669 -21.62 27.32 -31.15
C ALA A 669 -20.23 26.71 -31.35
N ALA A 670 -20.15 25.43 -31.73
CA ALA A 670 -18.90 24.75 -32.08
C ALA A 670 -18.22 25.42 -33.27
N LEU A 671 -18.93 25.62 -34.38
CA LEU A 671 -18.41 26.32 -35.57
C LEU A 671 -17.96 27.76 -35.26
N LYS A 672 -18.70 28.50 -34.41
CA LYS A 672 -18.27 29.83 -33.92
C LYS A 672 -16.98 29.75 -33.10
N ARG A 673 -16.80 28.72 -32.28
CA ARG A 673 -15.56 28.49 -31.51
C ARG A 673 -14.40 28.17 -32.44
N GLU A 674 -14.59 27.31 -33.44
CA GLU A 674 -13.57 26.99 -34.46
C GLU A 674 -13.14 28.23 -35.26
N ILE A 675 -14.10 29.04 -35.73
CA ILE A 675 -13.84 30.33 -36.39
C ILE A 675 -13.02 31.25 -35.48
N SER A 676 -13.37 31.36 -34.19
CA SER A 676 -12.60 32.18 -33.24
C SER A 676 -11.17 31.66 -32.99
N ALA A 677 -10.97 30.33 -33.02
CA ALA A 677 -9.65 29.72 -32.88
C ALA A 677 -8.77 29.97 -34.12
N ALA A 678 -9.34 29.82 -35.32
CA ALA A 678 -8.64 30.14 -36.58
C ALA A 678 -8.30 31.64 -36.69
N GLN A 679 -9.17 32.53 -36.19
CA GLN A 679 -8.89 33.97 -36.08
C GLN A 679 -7.76 34.26 -35.09
N ALA A 680 -7.72 33.57 -33.94
CA ALA A 680 -6.62 33.69 -32.98
C ALA A 680 -5.29 33.15 -33.54
N GLU A 681 -5.31 32.03 -34.25
CA GLU A 681 -4.12 31.45 -34.88
C GLU A 681 -3.58 32.37 -35.98
N THR A 682 -4.42 32.84 -36.89
CA THR A 682 -4.02 33.76 -37.97
C THR A 682 -3.48 35.09 -37.43
N ALA A 683 -4.10 35.65 -36.37
CA ALA A 683 -3.56 36.82 -35.68
C ALA A 683 -2.19 36.53 -35.00
N SER A 684 -1.96 35.32 -34.49
CA SER A 684 -0.67 34.90 -33.95
C SER A 684 0.40 34.76 -35.05
N ALA A 685 0.01 34.26 -36.23
CA ALA A 685 0.88 34.10 -37.38
C ALA A 685 1.27 35.46 -38.00
N GLN A 686 0.32 36.41 -38.08
CA GLN A 686 0.60 37.79 -38.46
C GLN A 686 1.59 38.45 -37.49
N LYS A 687 1.33 38.39 -36.17
CA LYS A 687 2.27 38.90 -35.14
C LYS A 687 3.65 38.25 -35.23
N ARG A 688 3.75 36.96 -35.60
CA ARG A 688 5.03 36.27 -35.83
C ARG A 688 5.73 36.79 -37.10
N ALA A 689 4.99 36.97 -38.20
CA ALA A 689 5.51 37.51 -39.45
C ALA A 689 6.00 38.96 -39.29
N ASP A 690 5.29 39.80 -38.55
CA ASP A 690 5.67 41.20 -38.32
C ASP A 690 6.88 41.32 -37.38
N ARG A 691 6.99 40.46 -36.34
CA ARG A 691 8.21 40.32 -35.55
C ARG A 691 9.40 39.86 -36.41
N LEU A 692 9.20 38.94 -37.34
CA LEU A 692 10.25 38.51 -38.27
C LEU A 692 10.68 39.64 -39.22
N LYS A 693 9.75 40.46 -39.72
CA LYS A 693 10.08 41.69 -40.49
C LYS A 693 10.89 42.68 -39.65
N GLN A 694 10.50 42.91 -38.39
CA GLN A 694 11.21 43.80 -37.47
C GLN A 694 12.64 43.32 -37.19
N VAL A 695 12.81 42.03 -36.85
CA VAL A 695 14.15 41.42 -36.62
C VAL A 695 14.99 41.44 -37.90
N TRP A 696 14.40 41.16 -39.06
CA TRP A 696 15.10 41.26 -40.34
C TRP A 696 15.53 42.70 -40.66
N ALA A 697 14.68 43.69 -40.40
CA ALA A 697 14.99 45.10 -40.61
C ALA A 697 16.12 45.57 -39.67
N ALA A 698 16.04 45.23 -38.38
CA ALA A 698 17.09 45.52 -37.40
C ALA A 698 18.42 44.88 -37.80
N LYS A 699 18.44 43.57 -38.10
CA LYS A 699 19.66 42.87 -38.53
C LYS A 699 20.20 43.34 -39.89
N SER A 700 19.33 43.84 -40.77
CA SER A 700 19.75 44.50 -42.01
C SER A 700 20.33 45.89 -41.78
N ALA A 701 19.98 46.57 -40.69
CA ALA A 701 20.62 47.81 -40.26
C ALA A 701 21.97 47.52 -39.60
N GLU A 702 22.04 46.59 -38.65
CA GLU A 702 23.28 46.09 -38.04
C GLU A 702 24.31 45.69 -39.11
N PHE A 703 23.90 44.95 -40.15
CA PHE A 703 24.77 44.57 -41.26
C PHE A 703 25.29 45.78 -42.06
N LYS A 704 24.43 46.78 -42.34
CA LYS A 704 24.85 48.00 -43.04
C LYS A 704 25.81 48.83 -42.18
N GLU A 705 25.56 48.93 -40.88
CA GLU A 705 26.43 49.61 -39.92
C GLU A 705 27.79 48.92 -39.80
N ALA A 706 27.82 47.58 -39.77
CA ALA A 706 29.05 46.81 -39.80
C ALA A 706 29.85 47.03 -41.10
N VAL A 707 29.20 47.04 -42.27
CA VAL A 707 29.86 47.32 -43.56
C VAL A 707 30.36 48.77 -43.64
N PHE A 708 29.55 49.73 -43.20
CA PHE A 708 29.93 51.14 -43.06
C PHE A 708 31.17 51.30 -42.17
N SER A 709 31.18 50.66 -41.00
CA SER A 709 32.24 50.79 -40.01
C SER A 709 33.52 50.02 -40.35
N THR A 710 33.44 48.91 -41.09
CA THR A 710 34.62 48.06 -41.39
C THR A 710 35.22 48.31 -42.77
N LEU A 711 34.41 48.69 -43.75
CA LEU A 711 34.85 48.90 -45.14
C LEU A 711 34.74 50.37 -45.61
N GLY A 712 34.13 51.26 -44.84
CA GLY A 712 33.99 52.67 -45.24
C GLY A 712 33.01 52.90 -46.40
N TRP A 713 32.04 52.00 -46.59
CA TRP A 713 31.01 52.10 -47.63
C TRP A 713 29.59 51.99 -47.07
N THR A 714 28.73 52.95 -47.41
CA THR A 714 27.28 52.92 -47.11
C THR A 714 26.57 52.06 -48.15
N VAL A 715 25.78 51.07 -47.70
CA VAL A 715 25.06 50.14 -48.59
C VAL A 715 23.54 50.35 -48.55
N THR A 716 22.96 50.65 -49.72
CA THR A 716 21.52 50.84 -49.90
C THR A 716 20.97 49.85 -50.93
N PHE A 717 19.92 49.10 -50.54
CA PHE A 717 19.27 48.14 -51.42
C PHE A 717 18.11 48.81 -52.16
N ILE A 718 18.09 48.64 -53.48
CA ILE A 718 17.11 49.21 -54.41
C ILE A 718 16.20 48.07 -54.93
N PRO A 719 14.88 48.27 -55.10
CA PRO A 719 13.99 47.26 -55.67
C PRO A 719 14.50 46.69 -57.00
N GLY A 720 14.39 45.37 -57.15
CA GLY A 720 14.90 44.63 -58.33
C GLY A 720 16.40 44.33 -58.25
N GLY A 721 16.84 43.68 -57.16
CA GLY A 721 18.14 43.01 -57.06
C GLY A 721 19.38 43.93 -57.04
N LYS A 722 19.22 45.23 -56.88
CA LYS A 722 20.30 46.23 -57.04
C LYS A 722 20.79 46.77 -55.71
N MET A 723 22.09 47.01 -55.64
CA MET A 723 22.79 47.52 -54.47
C MET A 723 23.55 48.79 -54.86
N ARG A 724 23.10 49.94 -54.37
CA ARG A 724 23.79 51.22 -54.47
C ARG A 724 24.75 51.34 -53.28
N VAL A 725 26.02 51.57 -53.57
CA VAL A 725 27.12 51.65 -52.62
C VAL A 725 27.77 53.02 -52.74
N GLU A 726 28.07 53.67 -51.62
CA GLU A 726 28.53 55.06 -51.55
C GLU A 726 29.68 55.19 -50.54
N SER A 727 30.72 55.98 -50.84
CA SER A 727 31.89 56.08 -49.97
C SER A 727 31.62 56.99 -48.79
N VAL A 728 31.94 56.54 -47.58
CA VAL A 728 31.88 57.34 -46.35
C VAL A 728 32.87 58.51 -46.38
N TYR A 729 33.97 58.37 -47.13
CA TYR A 729 34.97 59.42 -47.32
C TYR A 729 34.67 60.33 -48.52
N TYR A 730 33.76 59.95 -49.41
CA TYR A 730 33.35 60.77 -50.56
C TYR A 730 31.84 60.72 -50.82
N PRO A 731 31.01 61.27 -49.91
CA PRO A 731 29.55 61.25 -50.05
C PRO A 731 29.04 62.11 -51.23
N SER A 732 27.84 61.77 -51.71
CA SER A 732 27.11 62.56 -52.71
C SER A 732 26.69 63.92 -52.13
N LYS A 733 26.78 64.98 -52.93
CA LYS A 733 26.49 66.35 -52.47
C LYS A 733 25.07 66.81 -52.80
N THR A 734 24.52 66.36 -53.92
CA THR A 734 23.13 66.56 -54.38
C THR A 734 22.72 65.36 -55.25
N GLU A 735 21.42 65.20 -55.55
CA GLU A 735 20.94 64.11 -56.41
C GLU A 735 21.50 64.18 -57.85
N GLU A 736 21.85 65.37 -58.33
CA GLU A 736 22.52 65.57 -59.63
C GLU A 736 24.01 65.18 -59.60
N HIS A 737 24.63 65.18 -58.42
CA HIS A 737 26.04 64.84 -58.18
C HIS A 737 26.13 63.56 -57.32
N GLU A 738 25.49 62.51 -57.83
CA GLU A 738 25.44 61.18 -57.20
C GLU A 738 26.80 60.46 -57.31
N ASN A 739 27.55 60.43 -56.21
CA ASN A 739 28.87 59.79 -56.07
C ASN A 739 28.75 58.30 -55.68
N SER A 740 27.79 57.59 -56.28
CA SER A 740 27.47 56.20 -55.94
C SER A 740 27.95 55.20 -56.99
N ILE A 741 27.98 53.93 -56.62
CA ILE A 741 28.24 52.79 -57.52
C ILE A 741 27.08 51.80 -57.35
N VAL A 742 26.37 51.52 -58.44
CA VAL A 742 25.21 50.63 -58.46
C VAL A 742 25.61 49.28 -59.05
N PHE A 743 25.57 48.25 -58.22
CA PHE A 743 25.77 46.86 -58.59
C PHE A 743 24.42 46.18 -58.86
N ASP A 744 24.30 45.50 -59.99
CA ASP A 744 23.16 44.65 -60.36
C ASP A 744 23.51 43.19 -60.03
N GLY A 745 22.98 42.66 -58.93
CA GLY A 745 23.33 41.33 -58.42
C GLY A 745 22.79 40.17 -59.27
N GLU A 746 21.76 40.41 -60.08
CA GLU A 746 21.16 39.39 -60.97
C GLU A 746 21.95 39.27 -62.29
N LYS A 747 22.58 40.36 -62.75
CA LYS A 747 23.30 40.42 -64.03
C LYS A 747 24.81 40.53 -63.89
N GLY A 748 25.33 40.70 -62.68
CA GLY A 748 26.76 40.90 -62.42
C GLY A 748 27.32 42.22 -62.97
N THR A 749 26.47 43.18 -63.34
CA THR A 749 26.90 44.43 -63.97
C THR A 749 27.05 45.56 -62.97
N MET A 750 28.18 46.27 -63.01
CA MET A 750 28.42 47.50 -62.26
C MET A 750 28.12 48.75 -63.12
N LYS A 751 27.52 49.77 -62.52
CA LYS A 751 27.32 51.11 -63.12
C LYS A 751 27.69 52.20 -62.12
N VAL A 752 28.18 53.33 -62.62
CA VAL A 752 28.52 54.51 -61.78
C VAL A 752 27.34 55.49 -61.76
N GLY A 753 27.03 56.05 -60.58
CA GLY A 753 26.08 57.14 -60.38
C GLY A 753 26.49 58.42 -61.12
N GLY A 754 25.52 59.29 -61.40
CA GLY A 754 25.71 60.47 -62.27
C GLY A 754 26.01 60.15 -63.75
N GLY A 755 26.24 58.88 -64.11
CA GLY A 755 26.42 58.41 -65.48
C GLY A 755 27.83 58.63 -66.07
N PRO A 756 28.07 58.21 -67.33
CA PRO A 756 29.42 58.05 -67.90
C PRO A 756 30.23 59.32 -68.15
N ARG A 757 29.68 60.50 -67.82
CA ARG A 757 30.36 61.81 -67.92
C ARG A 757 30.46 62.53 -66.57
N SER A 758 29.98 61.92 -65.48
CA SER A 758 30.13 62.44 -64.13
C SER A 758 31.60 62.65 -63.78
N GLU A 759 31.92 63.70 -63.03
CA GLU A 759 33.28 63.96 -62.51
C GLU A 759 33.79 62.75 -61.70
N PHE A 760 32.90 62.14 -60.91
CA PHE A 760 33.17 60.90 -60.16
C PHE A 760 33.48 59.73 -61.09
N ALA A 761 32.73 59.56 -62.18
CA ALA A 761 32.94 58.48 -63.15
C ALA A 761 34.25 58.63 -63.94
N ASN A 762 34.65 59.86 -64.26
CA ASN A 762 35.95 60.16 -64.86
C ASN A 762 37.10 59.90 -63.88
N ARG A 763 36.94 60.32 -62.62
CA ARG A 763 37.95 60.17 -61.56
C ARG A 763 38.30 58.70 -61.29
N ILE A 764 37.29 57.84 -61.14
CA ILE A 764 37.49 56.42 -60.85
C ILE A 764 37.77 55.58 -62.11
N ALA A 765 37.86 56.19 -63.30
CA ALA A 765 37.95 55.48 -64.57
C ALA A 765 39.20 54.59 -64.69
N ASP A 766 40.35 55.06 -64.23
CA ASP A 766 41.61 54.31 -64.27
C ASP A 766 41.62 53.15 -63.27
N ASN A 767 41.06 53.34 -62.08
CA ASN A 767 40.84 52.26 -61.11
C ASN A 767 39.81 51.22 -61.61
N ILE A 768 38.74 51.64 -62.29
CA ILE A 768 37.82 50.71 -62.98
C ILE A 768 38.57 49.95 -64.08
N ARG A 769 39.43 50.61 -64.84
CA ARG A 769 40.21 49.96 -65.90
C ARG A 769 41.15 48.89 -65.31
N PHE A 770 42.02 49.27 -64.40
CA PHE A 770 43.03 48.38 -63.84
C PHE A 770 42.39 47.24 -63.01
N TRP A 771 41.60 47.57 -62.00
CA TRP A 771 41.07 46.56 -61.09
C TRP A 771 39.88 45.78 -61.67
N VAL A 772 38.94 46.44 -62.37
CA VAL A 772 37.69 45.77 -62.81
C VAL A 772 37.77 45.22 -64.25
N ARG A 773 38.50 45.87 -65.17
CA ARG A 773 38.65 45.35 -66.56
C ARG A 773 39.86 44.45 -66.76
N GLU A 774 41.01 44.80 -66.16
CA GLU A 774 42.28 44.09 -66.37
C GLU A 774 42.56 43.02 -65.31
N LYS A 775 42.01 43.13 -64.08
CA LYS A 775 42.09 42.10 -63.03
C LYS A 775 40.77 41.37 -62.73
N GLY A 776 39.62 42.04 -62.88
CA GLY A 776 38.30 41.49 -62.53
C GLY A 776 37.94 41.57 -61.03
N GLU A 777 38.78 42.22 -60.22
CA GLU A 777 38.71 42.17 -58.75
C GLU A 777 38.03 43.42 -58.16
N VAL A 778 36.70 43.36 -58.07
CA VAL A 778 35.85 44.41 -57.46
C VAL A 778 36.22 44.71 -55.98
N PRO A 779 36.60 43.73 -55.12
CA PRO A 779 37.04 44.05 -53.76
C PRO A 779 38.31 44.90 -53.73
N CYS A 780 39.28 44.64 -54.62
CA CYS A 780 40.52 45.41 -54.72
C CYS A 780 40.25 46.83 -55.26
N PHE A 781 39.33 46.95 -56.23
CA PHE A 781 38.84 48.24 -56.72
C PHE A 781 38.25 49.12 -55.60
N LEU A 782 37.35 48.57 -54.78
CA LEU A 782 36.75 49.31 -53.67
C LEU A 782 37.77 49.65 -52.58
N ALA A 783 38.74 48.77 -52.31
CA ALA A 783 39.83 49.03 -51.37
C ALA A 783 40.75 50.18 -51.83
N ALA A 784 41.12 50.21 -53.12
CA ALA A 784 41.92 51.30 -53.70
C ALA A 784 41.20 52.65 -53.57
N LEU A 785 39.91 52.71 -53.95
CA LEU A 785 39.10 53.92 -53.80
C LEU A 785 38.94 54.37 -52.34
N THR A 786 38.85 53.45 -51.36
CA THR A 786 38.81 53.87 -49.95
C THR A 786 40.10 54.50 -49.47
N LEU A 787 41.26 54.04 -49.95
CA LEU A 787 42.55 54.63 -49.61
C LEU A 787 42.69 56.02 -50.22
N GLU A 788 42.39 56.17 -51.52
CA GLU A 788 42.42 57.46 -52.22
C GLU A 788 41.49 58.49 -51.56
N PHE A 789 40.22 58.16 -51.34
CA PHE A 789 39.27 59.10 -50.73
C PHE A 789 39.60 59.39 -49.25
N TYR A 790 40.20 58.46 -48.53
CA TYR A 790 40.67 58.68 -47.15
C TYR A 790 41.87 59.63 -47.10
N GLU A 791 42.90 59.38 -47.91
CA GLU A 791 44.09 60.23 -48.01
C GLU A 791 43.73 61.66 -48.45
N GLU A 792 42.82 61.80 -49.42
CA GLU A 792 42.30 63.10 -49.84
C GLU A 792 41.51 63.81 -48.74
N MET A 793 40.62 63.11 -48.04
CA MET A 793 39.85 63.70 -46.93
C MET A 793 40.76 64.16 -45.78
N HIS A 794 41.81 63.41 -45.48
CA HIS A 794 42.76 63.78 -44.43
C HIS A 794 43.73 64.87 -44.89
N GLY A 795 44.20 64.85 -46.14
CA GLY A 795 45.01 65.92 -46.74
C GLY A 795 44.24 67.25 -46.84
N ALA A 796 42.97 67.21 -47.30
CA ALA A 796 42.10 68.39 -47.35
C ALA A 796 41.80 68.95 -45.95
N LYS A 797 41.57 68.08 -44.95
CA LYS A 797 41.43 68.50 -43.54
C LYS A 797 42.72 69.09 -42.97
N GLN A 798 43.89 68.54 -43.29
CA GLN A 798 45.17 69.12 -42.86
C GLN A 798 45.43 70.47 -43.53
N LEU A 799 45.11 70.63 -44.81
CA LEU A 799 45.20 71.92 -45.51
C LEU A 799 44.22 72.95 -44.93
N GLN A 800 42.99 72.57 -44.60
CA GLN A 800 42.04 73.47 -43.92
C GLN A 800 42.47 73.81 -42.48
N ALA A 801 43.01 72.85 -41.72
CA ALA A 801 43.54 73.11 -40.38
C ALA A 801 44.77 74.03 -40.40
N ALA A 802 45.64 73.88 -41.41
CA ALA A 802 46.79 74.76 -41.61
C ALA A 802 46.37 76.17 -42.06
N ALA A 803 45.34 76.29 -42.91
CA ALA A 803 44.81 77.58 -43.37
C ALA A 803 43.96 78.30 -42.31
N GLY A 804 43.28 77.56 -41.43
CA GLY A 804 42.40 78.11 -40.39
C GLY A 804 43.09 78.58 -39.11
N GLY A 805 44.39 78.35 -38.95
CA GLY A 805 45.14 78.67 -37.73
C GLY A 805 45.49 80.14 -37.50
N GLY A 806 44.75 81.08 -38.12
CA GLY A 806 45.27 82.43 -38.41
C GLY A 806 44.30 83.61 -38.36
N GLU A 807 43.14 83.52 -37.68
CA GLU A 807 42.34 84.73 -37.38
C GLU A 807 41.59 84.66 -36.04
N SER A 808 41.06 85.79 -35.58
CA SER A 808 40.88 86.07 -34.15
C SER A 808 39.48 85.81 -33.57
N GLY A 809 39.45 85.16 -32.40
CA GLY A 809 38.91 85.77 -31.17
C GLY A 809 37.41 85.65 -30.87
N SER A 810 37.13 85.40 -29.58
CA SER A 810 35.81 85.43 -28.90
C SER A 810 34.80 84.33 -29.29
N GLY A 811 34.01 83.85 -28.31
CA GLY A 811 33.04 82.77 -28.52
C GLY A 811 32.81 81.84 -27.33
N SER A 812 32.65 82.37 -26.12
CA SER A 812 32.27 81.56 -24.95
C SER A 812 30.83 81.03 -25.12
N GLY A 813 30.68 79.74 -25.40
CA GLY A 813 29.40 79.15 -25.82
C GLY A 813 28.43 78.81 -24.68
N THR A 814 27.18 79.27 -24.82
CA THR A 814 25.96 78.52 -24.47
C THR A 814 24.77 79.19 -25.17
N PRO A 815 23.82 78.41 -25.72
CA PRO A 815 22.59 78.16 -24.98
C PRO A 815 22.14 76.69 -24.99
N MET A 816 21.11 76.38 -24.19
CA MET A 816 20.35 75.13 -24.30
C MET A 816 19.20 75.27 -25.29
N GLU A 817 18.82 74.16 -25.96
CA GLU A 817 17.45 73.69 -26.26
C GLU A 817 17.52 72.46 -27.20
N GLY A 818 16.58 71.51 -27.21
CA GLY A 818 15.40 71.39 -26.34
C GLY A 818 14.25 70.50 -26.86
N VAL A 819 14.49 69.28 -27.36
CA VAL A 819 13.45 68.38 -27.92
C VAL A 819 13.69 66.95 -27.43
N THR A 820 13.03 66.41 -26.40
CA THR A 820 11.64 65.91 -26.30
C THR A 820 11.29 64.76 -27.28
N GLY A 821 11.07 63.55 -26.74
CA GLY A 821 10.98 62.31 -27.56
C GLY A 821 10.36 61.11 -26.83
N THR A 822 9.25 61.35 -26.11
CA THR A 822 8.19 60.40 -25.73
C THR A 822 8.47 58.88 -25.85
N ALA A 823 8.69 58.20 -24.71
CA ALA A 823 8.57 56.75 -24.62
C ALA A 823 7.11 56.33 -24.38
N SER A 824 6.55 55.48 -25.25
CA SER A 824 5.21 54.87 -25.13
C SER A 824 5.16 53.50 -25.83
N ALA A 825 5.67 52.46 -25.18
CA ALA A 825 5.37 51.04 -25.43
C ALA A 825 5.90 50.17 -24.29
#